data_AF-A0A2G9MPS0-F1
#
_entry.id   AF-A0A2G9MPS0-F1
#
_cell.length_a   1.000
_cell.length_b   1.000
_cell.length_c   1.000
_cell.angle_alpha   90.00
_cell.angle_beta   90.00
_cell.angle_gamma   90.00
#
_symmetry.space_group_name_H-M   'P 1'
#
loop_
_entity.id
_entity.type
_entity.pdbx_description
1 polymer ?
#
loop_
_entity_poly.entity_id
_entity_poly.type
_entity_poly.pdbx_seq_one_letter_code
_entity_poly.pdbx_strand_id
1 'polypeptide(L)'
;NDNIKIMPIGELVDKYTKNKEVFDASHLNIQVPSFNPKTYKYSFQKVSHLIKHERNNEIYEIFLEAGRKIKVTGCHSVFGVSNLKIKEIEARNLNEGDHLCVPSKIPSDDEKKEINILDYINEDLVKKNYWYIYNVPVELIKNVFSKAEIIHKKTDKSRKYYRFTSGNKKIDVLEDSYKYNYLKKGFLPLYLYKKLNLKIPEVKIRTYYHGKEYNLPITWPITKSLMRFIGFYVAEGHCDNRQIGFTFSETEKEFVKEVTDFALSYGLNYTIERRPEKSCVRIKLFGGILSNFVKCLCGKGAKNKQIPDFVFTASLENRQHFLDAYYNGDGHRFKKANQLTASTVSKKLANQLVYLWLMQGVIASIRENETKGLGKLFSKNYMIDVYGNSINKSFDFRAETKRNSKFINIPKKFFSKHNDASKRLNKNNILKSLGFGSKPEQTKVYVDLLKFFEQNKSFNEKDIIKICSNKHPIAFLEKKGIIKTENGLYLMTDAYTELSENLAKIEKLANSDFAFLKIKKIRKITEGYKYVYDLSVPGSENFVGGLGGVSCHNSRGQQGIGISAALLYAQLTTGRPAKITSKTGKNKEANCMEIRINTQQNAPEVLNEKIVEYAQEHGTRIELDVEATYQKGGQSIDAYVKQTAIVNPHATIIYTTPKAEQFIFARITNDLPIEPKEIKPHPYGVEHGILTKMLKSTESRTVQSFLTTDFSRVGAGTAKEICSKAGLLTNMKPSDLTHAHVDKLIQGIKETSIISPSTDCLSPIGEELMEKGLRKEINAEFYTAVSRKPSVYKGIPFVIEVSIAYGGDQPSEGAINLLRYANKVPLLYQQGAGAIFKSVIGTAWRSYGLQQSSGALPQGPVTLAVHLASVWPPFTSESKESLASYPEIIKEIKLALQDCGRKLGSYVNKKRKIYAEQKKRGFIEKYIPHVCEALADLLKLTKKDQEKIGENLKQILEKHRGQLKKIEIDNPEYDEELANIGKEEQKELDDYE
;
A
#
# COMPACT_ATOMS: atom_id res chain seq x y z
N ASN A 1 21.60 -1.25 -10.84
CA ASN A 1 23.00 -0.98 -11.25
C ASN A 1 23.39 0.46 -10.95
N ASP A 2 22.93 1.01 -9.83
CA ASP A 2 23.46 2.23 -9.20
C ASP A 2 23.62 3.44 -10.16
N ASN A 3 22.71 3.55 -11.13
CA ASN A 3 22.64 4.66 -12.09
C ASN A 3 21.18 5.08 -12.20
N ILE A 4 20.93 6.38 -12.06
CA ILE A 4 19.61 6.98 -12.25
C ILE A 4 19.45 7.34 -13.73
N LYS A 5 18.37 6.84 -14.34
CA LYS A 5 18.08 7.06 -15.76
C LYS A 5 16.64 7.55 -15.95
N ILE A 6 16.49 8.57 -16.79
CA ILE A 6 15.19 9.08 -17.22
C ILE A 6 14.88 8.49 -18.60
N MET A 7 13.82 7.71 -18.68
CA MET A 7 13.40 7.04 -19.91
C MET A 7 11.88 6.92 -20.00
N PRO A 8 11.31 6.71 -21.20
CA PRO A 8 9.92 6.32 -21.35
C PRO A 8 9.63 5.00 -20.63
N ILE A 9 8.52 4.93 -19.90
CA ILE A 9 8.10 3.72 -19.17
C ILE A 9 7.95 2.50 -20.10
N GLY A 10 7.43 2.71 -21.32
CA GLY A 10 7.29 1.63 -22.30
C GLY A 10 8.62 0.98 -22.66
N GLU A 11 9.69 1.76 -22.86
CA GLU A 11 11.03 1.21 -23.15
C GLU A 11 11.57 0.34 -21.99
N LEU A 12 11.27 0.71 -20.75
CA LEU A 12 11.65 -0.07 -19.58
C LEU A 12 10.88 -1.39 -19.52
N VAL A 13 9.55 -1.33 -19.65
CA VAL A 13 8.67 -2.47 -19.52
C VAL A 13 8.88 -3.46 -20.68
N ASP A 14 8.82 -2.98 -21.93
CA ASP A 14 8.97 -3.80 -23.14
C ASP A 14 10.26 -4.61 -23.18
N LYS A 15 11.33 -4.07 -22.57
CA LYS A 15 12.62 -4.75 -22.45
C LYS A 15 12.52 -6.11 -21.74
N TYR A 16 11.62 -6.23 -20.76
CA TYR A 16 11.48 -7.43 -19.93
C TYR A 16 10.21 -8.21 -20.23
N THR A 17 9.11 -7.53 -20.57
CA THR A 17 7.81 -8.18 -20.77
C THR A 17 7.75 -9.01 -22.05
N LYS A 18 8.45 -8.63 -23.14
CA LYS A 18 8.34 -9.30 -24.46
C LYS A 18 6.86 -9.53 -24.85
N ASN A 19 6.33 -10.74 -24.57
CA ASN A 19 4.96 -11.20 -24.85
C ASN A 19 4.08 -11.39 -23.58
N LYS A 20 4.61 -11.17 -22.38
CA LYS A 20 3.86 -11.27 -21.11
C LYS A 20 3.27 -9.92 -20.73
N GLU A 21 2.07 -9.89 -20.16
CA GLU A 21 1.46 -8.65 -19.67
C GLU A 21 2.09 -8.17 -18.36
N VAL A 22 2.41 -9.10 -17.47
CA VAL A 22 3.02 -8.82 -16.17
C VAL A 22 4.34 -9.56 -16.06
N PHE A 23 5.37 -8.85 -15.61
CA PHE A 23 6.69 -9.40 -15.34
C PHE A 23 7.08 -9.12 -13.89
N ASP A 24 7.36 -10.18 -13.14
CA ASP A 24 7.92 -10.08 -11.79
C ASP A 24 9.36 -9.56 -11.86
N ALA A 25 9.55 -8.34 -11.36
CA ALA A 25 10.81 -7.63 -11.30
C ALA A 25 11.40 -7.59 -9.88
N SER A 26 10.88 -8.35 -8.92
CA SER A 26 11.38 -8.38 -7.53
C SER A 26 12.86 -8.77 -7.42
N HIS A 27 13.33 -9.64 -8.33
CA HIS A 27 14.73 -10.03 -8.46
C HIS A 27 15.57 -8.99 -9.21
N LEU A 28 14.94 -8.06 -9.93
CA LEU A 28 15.61 -6.95 -10.57
C LEU A 28 15.78 -5.81 -9.56
N ASN A 29 17.00 -5.29 -9.41
CA ASN A 29 17.25 -4.13 -8.56
C ASN A 29 16.82 -2.82 -9.26
N ILE A 30 15.55 -2.73 -9.67
CA ILE A 30 14.92 -1.54 -10.25
C ILE A 30 14.24 -0.76 -9.13
N GLN A 31 14.52 0.54 -9.07
CA GLN A 31 13.90 1.45 -8.13
C GLN A 31 13.31 2.66 -8.84
N VAL A 32 12.24 3.21 -8.29
CA VAL A 32 11.58 4.44 -8.77
C VAL A 32 11.34 5.41 -7.63
N PRO A 33 11.28 6.74 -7.88
CA PRO A 33 10.90 7.70 -6.87
C PRO A 33 9.43 7.49 -6.50
N SER A 34 9.15 7.28 -5.21
CA SER A 34 7.80 7.24 -4.64
C SER A 34 7.76 8.04 -3.34
N PHE A 35 6.60 8.55 -2.96
CA PHE A 35 6.40 9.18 -1.66
C PHE A 35 5.80 8.20 -0.65
N ASN A 36 6.18 8.33 0.62
CA ASN A 36 5.53 7.59 1.70
C ASN A 36 4.15 8.21 2.00
N PRO A 37 3.02 7.47 1.93
CA PRO A 37 1.68 8.01 2.21
C PRO A 37 1.49 8.57 3.63
N LYS A 38 2.32 8.15 4.59
CA LYS A 38 2.29 8.65 5.97
C LYS A 38 3.07 9.94 6.14
N THR A 39 4.23 10.11 5.52
CA THR A 39 5.09 11.30 5.72
C THR A 39 5.11 12.27 4.55
N TYR A 40 4.61 11.87 3.38
CA TYR A 40 4.63 12.62 2.12
C TYR A 40 6.05 13.02 1.67
N LYS A 41 7.05 12.27 2.10
CA LYS A 41 8.45 12.43 1.69
C LYS A 41 8.79 11.45 0.60
N TYR A 42 9.55 11.90 -0.41
CA TYR A 42 9.99 11.04 -1.50
C TYR A 42 11.19 10.17 -1.07
N SER A 43 11.33 8.99 -1.67
CA SER A 43 12.49 8.11 -1.58
C SER A 43 12.50 7.16 -2.78
N PHE A 44 13.62 6.52 -3.08
CA PHE A 44 13.67 5.48 -4.10
C PHE A 44 13.16 4.15 -3.52
N GLN A 45 12.13 3.57 -4.13
CA GLN A 45 11.53 2.30 -3.71
C GLN A 45 11.62 1.24 -4.80
N LYS A 46 11.75 -0.02 -4.39
CA LYS A 46 11.91 -1.15 -5.32
C LYS A 46 10.60 -1.43 -6.06
N VAL A 47 10.74 -1.71 -7.35
CA VAL A 47 9.64 -2.15 -8.20
C VAL A 47 9.50 -3.68 -8.08
N SER A 48 8.30 -4.16 -7.77
CA SER A 48 8.01 -5.60 -7.73
C SER A 48 7.53 -6.13 -9.07
N HIS A 49 6.76 -5.35 -9.85
CA HIS A 49 6.20 -5.79 -11.13
C HIS A 49 6.28 -4.70 -12.19
N LEU A 50 6.56 -5.13 -13.43
CA LEU A 50 6.45 -4.33 -14.65
C LEU A 50 5.22 -4.79 -15.42
N ILE A 51 4.36 -3.85 -15.80
CA ILE A 51 3.02 -4.15 -16.31
C ILE A 51 2.83 -3.48 -17.68
N LYS A 52 2.34 -4.25 -18.64
CA LYS A 52 2.01 -3.86 -20.01
C LYS A 52 0.62 -4.39 -20.35
N HIS A 53 -0.26 -3.51 -20.77
CA HIS A 53 -1.61 -3.87 -21.23
C HIS A 53 -1.88 -3.29 -22.61
N GLU A 54 -2.73 -3.95 -23.39
CA GLU A 54 -3.33 -3.32 -24.57
C GLU A 54 -4.30 -2.23 -24.15
N ARG A 55 -4.36 -1.17 -24.97
CA ARG A 55 -5.14 0.02 -24.66
C ARG A 55 -6.63 -0.26 -24.88
N ASN A 56 -7.38 -0.37 -23.78
CA ASN A 56 -8.84 -0.50 -23.80
C ASN A 56 -9.58 0.77 -23.35
N ASN A 57 -8.88 1.72 -22.75
CA ASN A 57 -9.45 2.95 -22.18
C ASN A 57 -9.00 4.22 -22.91
N GLU A 58 -9.77 5.30 -22.75
CA GLU A 58 -9.37 6.63 -23.17
C GLU A 58 -8.06 7.07 -22.47
N ILE A 59 -7.25 7.85 -23.19
CA ILE A 59 -6.03 8.44 -22.63
C ILE A 59 -6.28 9.93 -22.43
N TYR A 60 -5.94 10.44 -21.26
CA TYR A 60 -5.96 11.86 -20.98
C TYR A 60 -4.52 12.39 -20.96
N GLU A 61 -4.27 13.46 -21.72
CA GLU A 61 -3.08 14.28 -21.61
C GLU A 61 -3.40 15.50 -20.74
N ILE A 62 -2.83 15.51 -19.53
CA ILE A 62 -3.06 16.52 -18.51
C ILE A 62 -1.89 17.50 -18.52
N PHE A 63 -2.18 18.78 -18.70
CA PHE A 63 -1.23 19.88 -18.72
C PHE A 63 -1.33 20.66 -17.42
N LEU A 64 -0.21 20.77 -16.70
CA LEU A 64 -0.13 21.47 -15.43
C LEU A 64 0.59 22.82 -15.58
N GLU A 65 0.53 23.62 -14.52
CA GLU A 65 1.47 24.73 -14.31
C GLU A 65 2.95 24.28 -14.39
N ALA A 66 3.84 25.27 -14.52
CA ALA A 66 5.26 25.04 -14.81
C ALA A 66 5.54 24.19 -16.07
N GLY A 67 4.53 23.94 -16.92
CA GLY A 67 4.66 23.17 -18.15
C GLY A 67 4.80 21.66 -17.95
N ARG A 68 4.51 21.13 -16.75
CA ARG A 68 4.49 19.67 -16.53
C ARG A 68 3.34 19.04 -17.30
N LYS A 69 3.56 17.82 -17.80
CA LYS A 69 2.56 17.10 -18.60
C LYS A 69 2.59 15.62 -18.26
N ILE A 70 1.43 14.98 -18.20
CA ILE A 70 1.36 13.52 -18.05
C ILE A 70 0.28 12.94 -18.97
N LYS A 71 0.54 11.74 -19.48
CA LYS A 71 -0.43 10.93 -20.22
C LYS A 71 -0.75 9.69 -19.41
N VAL A 72 -2.03 9.49 -19.11
CA VAL A 72 -2.55 8.38 -18.31
C VAL A 72 -3.87 7.90 -18.87
N THR A 73 -4.24 6.65 -18.61
CA THR A 73 -5.59 6.15 -18.94
C THR A 73 -6.63 6.80 -18.03
N GLY A 74 -7.90 6.84 -18.47
CA GLY A 74 -8.98 7.44 -17.71
C GLY A 74 -9.16 6.87 -16.30
N CYS A 75 -8.97 5.57 -16.13
CA CYS A 75 -9.06 4.86 -14.85
C CYS A 75 -7.79 4.95 -13.99
N HIS A 76 -6.70 5.53 -14.49
CA HIS A 76 -5.46 5.62 -13.72
C HIS A 76 -5.52 6.82 -12.78
N SER A 77 -5.20 6.57 -11.51
CA SER A 77 -5.29 7.56 -10.45
C SER A 77 -4.01 8.39 -10.32
N VAL A 78 -4.19 9.69 -10.18
CA VAL A 78 -3.16 10.64 -9.77
C VAL A 78 -3.52 11.24 -8.41
N PHE A 79 -2.56 11.84 -7.73
CA PHE A 79 -2.82 12.40 -6.40
C PHE A 79 -3.22 13.87 -6.49
N GLY A 80 -4.40 14.21 -6.00
CA GLY A 80 -4.87 15.56 -5.76
C GLY A 80 -4.94 15.89 -4.27
N VAL A 81 -5.45 17.08 -3.95
CA VAL A 81 -5.65 17.53 -2.57
C VAL A 81 -7.08 18.01 -2.38
N SER A 82 -7.74 17.48 -1.35
CA SER A 82 -9.11 17.84 -0.97
C SER A 82 -9.21 17.81 0.56
N ASN A 83 -9.85 18.81 1.16
CA ASN A 83 -9.98 18.94 2.63
C ASN A 83 -8.65 18.76 3.39
N LEU A 84 -7.56 19.34 2.86
CA LEU A 84 -6.20 19.26 3.44
C LEU A 84 -5.63 17.84 3.56
N LYS A 85 -6.20 16.88 2.83
CA LYS A 85 -5.69 15.52 2.69
C LYS A 85 -5.35 15.23 1.23
N ILE A 86 -4.34 14.40 1.04
CA ILE A 86 -3.98 13.88 -0.28
C ILE A 86 -4.99 12.79 -0.63
N LYS A 87 -5.55 12.86 -1.84
CA LYS A 87 -6.55 11.92 -2.32
C LYS A 87 -6.17 11.42 -3.71
N GLU A 88 -6.44 10.14 -3.97
CA GLU A 88 -6.39 9.56 -5.29
C GLU A 88 -7.58 10.03 -6.11
N ILE A 89 -7.33 10.51 -7.33
CA ILE A 89 -8.34 10.97 -8.27
C ILE A 89 -8.03 10.34 -9.62
N GLU A 90 -8.98 9.59 -10.16
CA GLU A 90 -8.88 9.03 -11.50
C GLU A 90 -8.80 10.14 -12.55
N ALA A 91 -8.00 9.93 -13.59
CA ALA A 91 -7.78 10.92 -14.64
C ALA A 91 -9.07 11.41 -15.30
N ARG A 92 -10.08 10.56 -15.46
CA ARG A 92 -11.40 10.92 -16.03
C ARG A 92 -12.21 11.90 -15.17
N ASN A 93 -11.95 11.94 -13.87
CA ASN A 93 -12.67 12.77 -12.91
C ASN A 93 -11.97 14.11 -12.64
N LEU A 94 -10.83 14.37 -13.29
CA LEU A 94 -10.08 15.61 -13.16
C LEU A 94 -10.72 16.74 -13.97
N ASN A 95 -10.75 17.93 -13.38
CA ASN A 95 -11.23 19.14 -14.02
C ASN A 95 -10.11 20.17 -14.18
N GLU A 96 -10.24 21.04 -15.18
CA GLU A 96 -9.35 22.19 -15.30
C GLU A 96 -9.46 23.07 -14.05
N GLY A 97 -8.31 23.36 -13.45
CA GLY A 97 -8.20 24.11 -12.21
C GLY A 97 -8.05 23.31 -10.94
N ASP A 98 -8.18 21.98 -10.99
CA ASP A 98 -7.76 21.11 -9.89
C ASP A 98 -6.26 21.19 -9.65
N HIS A 99 -5.80 20.82 -8.45
CA HIS A 99 -4.38 20.83 -8.11
C HIS A 99 -3.86 19.41 -7.92
N LEU A 100 -2.83 19.06 -8.69
CA LEU A 100 -2.16 17.77 -8.56
C LEU A 100 -0.91 17.88 -7.72
N CYS A 101 -0.65 16.81 -6.98
CA CYS A 101 0.55 16.61 -6.18
C CYS A 101 1.68 16.22 -7.10
N VAL A 102 2.75 17.00 -7.06
CA VAL A 102 3.96 16.74 -7.82
C VAL A 102 5.17 16.80 -6.88
N PRO A 103 6.28 16.11 -7.16
CA PRO A 103 7.49 16.27 -6.36
C PRO A 103 7.99 17.72 -6.39
N SER A 104 8.31 18.25 -5.21
CA SER A 104 9.07 19.51 -5.04
C SER A 104 10.58 19.27 -4.93
N LYS A 105 10.98 18.05 -4.56
CA LYS A 105 12.33 17.51 -4.70
C LYS A 105 12.28 15.99 -4.91
N ILE A 106 13.31 15.43 -5.54
CA ILE A 106 13.56 13.98 -5.57
C ILE A 106 14.90 13.74 -4.87
N PRO A 107 14.92 13.03 -3.73
CA PRO A 107 16.18 12.73 -3.04
C PRO A 107 17.00 11.72 -3.83
N SER A 108 18.28 11.62 -3.48
CA SER A 108 19.21 10.64 -4.02
C SER A 108 20.10 10.21 -2.89
N ASP A 109 20.00 8.93 -2.51
CA ASP A 109 20.69 8.40 -1.34
C ASP A 109 22.08 7.84 -1.69
N ASP A 110 22.30 7.47 -2.96
CA ASP A 110 23.57 6.96 -3.46
C ASP A 110 24.33 8.01 -4.27
N GLU A 111 25.64 8.12 -4.02
CA GLU A 111 26.55 8.99 -4.75
C GLU A 111 27.61 8.20 -5.49
N LYS A 112 27.55 8.25 -6.82
CA LYS A 112 28.59 7.69 -7.67
C LYS A 112 29.82 8.60 -7.65
N LYS A 113 30.99 8.04 -7.32
CA LYS A 113 32.26 8.79 -7.22
C LYS A 113 33.10 8.77 -8.49
N GLU A 114 32.93 7.76 -9.33
CA GLU A 114 33.72 7.58 -10.56
C GLU A 114 32.93 6.85 -11.65
N ILE A 115 33.36 6.99 -12.89
CA ILE A 115 32.80 6.30 -14.05
C ILE A 115 33.90 5.56 -14.81
N ASN A 116 33.54 4.44 -15.42
CA ASN A 116 34.38 3.80 -16.43
C ASN A 116 33.90 4.25 -17.82
N ILE A 117 34.76 4.93 -18.58
CA ILE A 117 34.41 5.44 -19.92
C ILE A 117 34.02 4.32 -20.89
N LEU A 118 34.54 3.10 -20.67
CA LEU A 118 34.27 1.94 -21.50
C LEU A 118 32.84 1.42 -21.35
N ASP A 119 32.17 1.70 -20.24
CA ASP A 119 30.76 1.32 -20.03
C ASP A 119 29.85 2.00 -21.05
N TYR A 120 30.25 3.18 -21.54
CA TYR A 120 29.44 4.01 -22.45
C TYR A 120 29.79 3.85 -23.93
N ILE A 121 30.83 3.08 -24.29
CA ILE A 121 31.24 2.85 -25.68
C ILE A 121 30.66 1.53 -26.20
N ASN A 122 30.01 1.51 -27.36
CA ASN A 122 29.42 0.27 -27.92
C ASN A 122 30.50 -0.75 -28.39
N GLU A 123 30.29 -2.05 -28.18
CA GLU A 123 31.15 -3.15 -28.64
C GLU A 123 31.42 -3.12 -30.15
N ASP A 124 30.42 -2.79 -30.95
CA ASP A 124 30.55 -2.75 -32.42
C ASP A 124 31.55 -1.68 -32.88
N LEU A 125 31.59 -0.54 -32.16
CA LEU A 125 32.55 0.53 -32.43
C LEU A 125 33.96 0.09 -32.07
N VAL A 126 34.11 -0.62 -30.95
CA VAL A 126 35.40 -1.15 -30.51
C VAL A 126 35.96 -2.15 -31.52
N LYS A 127 35.10 -3.03 -32.07
CA LYS A 127 35.50 -4.02 -33.08
C LYS A 127 35.99 -3.37 -34.38
N LYS A 128 35.34 -2.29 -34.83
CA LYS A 128 35.68 -1.62 -36.10
C LYS A 128 36.96 -0.79 -36.04
N ASN A 129 37.29 -0.23 -34.86
CA ASN A 129 38.36 0.76 -34.72
C ASN A 129 39.68 0.22 -34.14
N TYR A 130 39.78 -1.09 -33.85
CA TYR A 130 40.98 -1.76 -33.35
C TYR A 130 41.67 -1.02 -32.19
N TRP A 131 40.90 -0.61 -31.18
CA TRP A 131 41.48 0.01 -29.98
C TRP A 131 42.09 -1.02 -29.04
N TYR A 132 43.11 -0.61 -28.29
CA TYR A 132 43.85 -1.45 -27.34
C TYR A 132 43.87 -0.80 -25.96
N ILE A 133 43.85 -1.63 -24.93
CA ILE A 133 44.15 -1.25 -23.56
C ILE A 133 45.59 -1.63 -23.23
N TYR A 134 46.26 -0.74 -22.53
CA TYR A 134 47.65 -0.86 -22.11
C TYR A 134 47.72 -0.93 -20.59
N ASN A 135 48.88 -1.31 -20.07
CA ASN A 135 49.13 -1.51 -18.64
C ASN A 135 48.38 -2.72 -18.07
N VAL A 136 48.25 -3.79 -18.86
CA VAL A 136 47.61 -5.04 -18.40
C VAL A 136 48.68 -5.96 -17.78
N PRO A 137 48.53 -6.40 -16.52
CA PRO A 137 49.50 -7.32 -15.90
C PRO A 137 49.65 -8.62 -16.68
N VAL A 138 50.90 -9.02 -16.94
CA VAL A 138 51.23 -10.22 -17.76
C VAL A 138 50.60 -11.49 -17.19
N GLU A 139 50.57 -11.62 -15.87
CA GLU A 139 49.93 -12.74 -15.15
C GLU A 139 48.43 -12.84 -15.46
N LEU A 140 47.75 -11.70 -15.56
CA LEU A 140 46.34 -11.64 -15.87
C LEU A 140 46.08 -12.05 -17.32
N ILE A 141 46.97 -11.65 -18.25
CA ILE A 141 46.93 -12.13 -19.65
C ILE A 141 47.13 -13.65 -19.69
N LYS A 142 48.11 -14.20 -18.98
CA LYS A 142 48.31 -15.66 -18.89
C LYS A 142 47.07 -16.37 -18.33
N ASN A 143 46.50 -15.86 -17.24
CA ASN A 143 45.30 -16.42 -16.61
C ASN A 143 44.09 -16.39 -17.54
N VAL A 144 43.88 -15.30 -18.28
CA VAL A 144 42.79 -15.23 -19.27
C VAL A 144 42.97 -16.28 -20.35
N PHE A 145 44.15 -16.37 -20.97
CA PHE A 145 44.40 -17.28 -22.08
C PHE A 145 44.49 -18.76 -21.68
N SER A 146 44.81 -19.07 -20.42
CA SER A 146 44.77 -20.45 -19.91
C SER A 146 43.37 -21.08 -19.93
N LYS A 147 42.32 -20.24 -19.93
CA LYS A 147 40.91 -20.66 -19.94
C LYS A 147 40.36 -20.86 -21.35
N ALA A 148 41.15 -20.61 -22.39
CA ALA A 148 40.72 -20.72 -23.77
C ALA A 148 40.93 -22.14 -24.30
N GLU A 149 40.00 -22.60 -25.13
CA GLU A 149 40.12 -23.86 -25.87
C GLU A 149 41.10 -23.67 -27.03
N ILE A 150 42.06 -24.57 -27.21
CA ILE A 150 42.99 -24.51 -28.35
C ILE A 150 42.36 -25.21 -29.55
N ILE A 151 42.28 -24.52 -30.68
CA ILE A 151 41.68 -25.02 -31.91
C ILE A 151 42.56 -24.77 -33.13
N HIS A 152 42.29 -25.52 -34.20
CA HIS A 152 42.81 -25.26 -35.55
C HIS A 152 41.63 -24.97 -36.48
N LYS A 153 41.72 -23.95 -37.35
CA LYS A 153 40.63 -23.61 -38.27
C LYS A 153 40.66 -24.53 -39.48
N LYS A 154 39.49 -24.89 -40.03
CA LYS A 154 39.39 -25.76 -41.24
C LYS A 154 40.18 -25.22 -42.44
N THR A 155 40.30 -23.90 -42.55
CA THR A 155 41.01 -23.20 -43.63
C THR A 155 42.54 -23.12 -43.43
N ASP A 156 43.05 -23.35 -42.21
CA ASP A 156 44.47 -23.29 -41.90
C ASP A 156 44.78 -24.21 -40.71
N LYS A 157 45.23 -25.43 -41.01
CA LYS A 157 45.57 -26.45 -40.01
C LYS A 157 46.92 -26.20 -39.34
N SER A 158 47.78 -25.35 -39.93
CA SER A 158 49.13 -25.10 -39.42
C SER A 158 49.15 -24.17 -38.20
N ARG A 159 48.15 -23.29 -38.07
CA ARG A 159 48.10 -22.25 -37.04
C ARG A 159 47.17 -22.59 -35.88
N LYS A 160 47.67 -22.38 -34.66
CA LYS A 160 46.90 -22.55 -33.41
C LYS A 160 46.13 -21.28 -33.07
N TYR A 161 44.90 -21.45 -32.59
CA TYR A 161 44.05 -20.36 -32.11
C TYR A 161 43.55 -20.67 -30.69
N TYR A 162 43.50 -19.64 -29.85
CA TYR A 162 42.82 -19.64 -28.55
C TYR A 162 41.38 -19.19 -28.73
N ARG A 163 40.44 -20.10 -28.49
CA ARG A 163 39.00 -19.86 -28.56
C ARG A 163 38.43 -19.58 -27.17
N PHE A 164 37.77 -18.43 -27.07
CA PHE A 164 36.97 -18.06 -25.90
C PHE A 164 35.48 -18.20 -26.24
N THR A 165 34.74 -18.86 -25.35
CA THR A 165 33.28 -19.01 -25.44
C THR A 165 32.62 -18.24 -24.32
N SER A 166 31.78 -17.26 -24.66
CA SER A 166 31.00 -16.47 -23.69
C SER A 166 29.55 -16.38 -24.19
N GLY A 167 28.65 -17.16 -23.56
CA GLY A 167 27.30 -17.40 -24.06
C GLY A 167 27.29 -17.97 -25.48
N ASN A 168 26.47 -17.41 -26.38
CA ASN A 168 26.37 -17.83 -27.78
C ASN A 168 27.49 -17.27 -28.69
N LYS A 169 28.46 -16.54 -28.15
CA LYS A 169 29.48 -15.82 -28.95
C LYS A 169 30.86 -16.48 -28.78
N LYS A 170 31.51 -16.78 -29.91
CA LYS A 170 32.89 -17.30 -29.99
C LYS A 170 33.88 -16.18 -30.34
N ILE A 171 35.09 -16.22 -29.79
CA ILE A 171 36.21 -15.34 -30.16
C ILE A 171 37.43 -16.22 -30.37
N ASP A 172 38.04 -16.14 -31.56
CA ASP A 172 39.26 -16.88 -31.86
C ASP A 172 40.42 -15.90 -31.97
N VAL A 173 41.47 -16.13 -31.17
CA VAL A 173 42.69 -15.32 -31.13
C VAL A 173 43.87 -16.16 -31.61
N LEU A 174 44.62 -15.68 -32.60
CA LEU A 174 45.81 -16.38 -33.11
C LEU A 174 46.90 -16.49 -32.03
N GLU A 175 47.59 -17.63 -31.96
CA GLU A 175 48.67 -17.87 -30.99
C GLU A 175 49.79 -16.82 -31.08
N ASP A 176 50.17 -16.41 -32.29
CA ASP A 176 51.18 -15.37 -32.50
C ASP A 176 50.77 -14.02 -31.90
N SER A 177 49.48 -13.67 -32.01
CA SER A 177 48.94 -12.46 -31.41
C SER A 177 49.02 -12.50 -29.88
N TYR A 178 48.79 -13.67 -29.28
CA TYR A 178 48.96 -13.87 -27.85
C TYR A 178 50.43 -13.75 -27.43
N LYS A 179 51.33 -14.52 -28.05
CA LYS A 179 52.75 -14.60 -27.66
C LYS A 179 53.53 -13.31 -27.94
N TYR A 180 53.45 -12.79 -29.16
CA TYR A 180 54.32 -11.70 -29.61
C TYR A 180 53.74 -10.31 -29.41
N ASN A 181 52.42 -10.18 -29.35
CA ASN A 181 51.76 -8.88 -29.10
C ASN A 181 51.30 -8.77 -27.65
N TYR A 182 50.36 -9.61 -27.20
CA TYR A 182 49.69 -9.36 -25.91
C TYR A 182 50.60 -9.63 -24.71
N LEU A 183 51.29 -10.77 -24.71
CA LEU A 183 52.17 -11.16 -23.61
C LEU A 183 53.47 -10.34 -23.59
N LYS A 184 54.11 -10.12 -24.75
CA LYS A 184 55.39 -9.42 -24.86
C LYS A 184 55.28 -7.90 -24.79
N LYS A 185 54.23 -7.29 -25.36
CA LYS A 185 54.06 -5.82 -25.41
C LYS A 185 53.06 -5.28 -24.37
N GLY A 186 52.42 -6.15 -23.59
CA GLY A 186 51.60 -5.75 -22.43
C GLY A 186 50.31 -4.99 -22.77
N PHE A 187 49.70 -5.27 -23.91
CA PHE A 187 48.42 -4.68 -24.33
C PHE A 187 47.41 -5.73 -24.80
N LEU A 188 46.12 -5.42 -24.64
CA LEU A 188 45.02 -6.29 -25.05
C LEU A 188 44.08 -5.53 -26.00
N PRO A 189 43.53 -6.16 -27.05
CA PRO A 189 42.46 -5.54 -27.82
C PRO A 189 41.29 -5.20 -26.91
N LEU A 190 40.80 -3.96 -26.97
CA LEU A 190 39.67 -3.49 -26.17
C LEU A 190 38.41 -4.31 -26.45
N TYR A 191 38.28 -4.86 -27.66
CA TYR A 191 37.18 -5.77 -28.02
C TYR A 191 37.21 -7.05 -27.17
N LEU A 192 38.40 -7.62 -26.96
CA LEU A 192 38.58 -8.81 -26.14
C LEU A 192 38.33 -8.49 -24.67
N TYR A 193 38.85 -7.35 -24.18
CA TYR A 193 38.59 -6.86 -22.82
C TYR A 193 37.10 -6.74 -22.52
N LYS A 194 36.35 -6.07 -23.41
CA LYS A 194 34.91 -5.82 -23.22
C LYS A 194 34.08 -7.09 -23.36
N LYS A 195 34.37 -7.93 -24.36
CA LYS A 195 33.58 -9.14 -24.63
C LYS A 195 33.80 -10.27 -23.60
N LEU A 196 34.96 -10.30 -22.96
CA LEU A 196 35.23 -11.19 -21.83
C LEU A 196 34.85 -10.56 -20.48
N ASN A 197 34.32 -9.33 -20.47
CA ASN A 197 33.94 -8.58 -19.27
C ASN A 197 35.07 -8.55 -18.21
N LEU A 198 36.31 -8.36 -18.66
CA LEU A 198 37.47 -8.30 -17.77
C LEU A 198 37.39 -7.03 -16.93
N LYS A 199 37.64 -7.13 -15.63
CA LYS A 199 37.71 -5.99 -14.70
C LYS A 199 39.14 -5.83 -14.24
N ILE A 200 39.95 -5.14 -15.04
CA ILE A 200 41.38 -4.95 -14.76
C ILE A 200 41.55 -3.51 -14.26
N PRO A 201 42.03 -3.31 -13.01
CA PRO A 201 42.26 -1.97 -12.49
C PRO A 201 43.37 -1.26 -13.28
N GLU A 202 43.33 0.07 -13.31
CA GLU A 202 44.43 0.95 -13.77
C GLU A 202 44.88 0.83 -15.24
N VAL A 203 44.07 0.23 -16.10
CA VAL A 203 44.37 0.19 -17.54
C VAL A 203 44.20 1.56 -18.19
N LYS A 204 44.95 1.81 -19.27
CA LYS A 204 44.90 3.06 -20.04
C LYS A 204 44.64 2.77 -21.50
N ILE A 205 44.08 3.74 -22.20
CA ILE A 205 43.92 3.69 -23.65
C ILE A 205 44.94 4.63 -24.26
N ARG A 206 45.76 4.12 -25.19
CA ARG A 206 46.72 4.93 -25.92
C ARG A 206 46.08 5.47 -27.20
N THR A 207 46.15 6.79 -27.37
CA THR A 207 45.74 7.50 -28.58
C THR A 207 46.96 8.18 -29.18
N TYR A 208 46.88 8.53 -30.48
CA TYR A 208 47.99 9.13 -31.20
C TYR A 208 47.55 10.44 -31.85
N TYR A 209 48.40 11.46 -31.76
CA TYR A 209 48.23 12.74 -32.45
C TYR A 209 49.58 13.22 -32.99
N HIS A 210 49.68 13.43 -34.30
CA HIS A 210 50.94 13.72 -35.01
C HIS A 210 52.12 12.80 -34.60
N GLY A 211 51.86 11.50 -34.47
CA GLY A 211 52.88 10.51 -34.09
C GLY A 211 53.26 10.47 -32.61
N LYS A 212 52.77 11.40 -31.77
CA LYS A 212 52.96 11.39 -30.32
C LYS A 212 51.91 10.54 -29.62
N GLU A 213 52.32 9.83 -28.57
CA GLU A 213 51.47 8.95 -27.77
C GLU A 213 50.80 9.70 -26.60
N TYR A 214 49.52 9.41 -26.38
CA TYR A 214 48.73 10.02 -25.32
C TYR A 214 47.92 8.96 -24.59
N ASN A 215 48.08 8.87 -23.27
CA ASN A 215 47.46 7.83 -22.45
C ASN A 215 46.24 8.39 -21.72
N LEU A 216 45.06 7.92 -22.10
CA LEU A 216 43.78 8.26 -21.50
C LEU A 216 43.44 7.24 -20.39
N PRO A 217 43.24 7.67 -19.12
CA PRO A 217 42.73 6.77 -18.09
C PRO A 217 41.29 6.34 -18.42
N ILE A 218 40.91 5.10 -18.10
CA ILE A 218 39.54 4.62 -18.35
C ILE A 218 38.57 4.94 -17.21
N THR A 219 39.10 5.09 -15.99
CA THR A 219 38.31 5.43 -14.80
C THR A 219 38.45 6.91 -14.54
N TRP A 220 37.32 7.61 -14.55
CA TRP A 220 37.27 9.06 -14.39
C TRP A 220 36.52 9.40 -13.09
N PRO A 221 37.15 10.12 -12.14
CA PRO A 221 36.46 10.60 -10.96
C PRO A 221 35.42 11.66 -11.34
N ILE A 222 34.26 11.62 -10.70
CA ILE A 222 33.20 12.61 -10.86
C ILE A 222 33.58 13.85 -10.06
N THR A 223 34.25 14.78 -10.75
CA THR A 223 34.76 16.04 -10.18
C THR A 223 34.05 17.24 -10.80
N LYS A 224 34.17 18.42 -10.15
CA LYS A 224 33.75 19.71 -10.72
C LYS A 224 34.20 19.89 -12.17
N SER A 225 35.47 19.59 -12.47
CA SER A 225 36.04 19.78 -13.82
C SER A 225 35.35 18.89 -14.86
N LEU A 226 35.12 17.60 -14.54
CA LEU A 226 34.37 16.70 -15.43
C LEU A 226 32.92 17.17 -15.63
N MET A 227 32.23 17.56 -14.55
CA MET A 227 30.84 18.00 -14.62
C MET A 227 30.68 19.26 -15.47
N ARG A 228 31.61 20.22 -15.33
CA ARG A 228 31.60 21.44 -16.14
C ARG A 228 31.95 21.16 -17.60
N PHE A 229 32.95 20.31 -17.87
CA PHE A 229 33.28 19.88 -19.23
C PHE A 229 32.08 19.26 -19.97
N ILE A 230 31.36 18.34 -19.31
CA ILE A 230 30.17 17.72 -19.87
C ILE A 230 29.03 18.74 -20.01
N GLY A 231 28.83 19.64 -19.04
CA GLY A 231 27.83 20.71 -19.10
C GLY A 231 28.05 21.64 -20.30
N PHE A 232 29.29 22.11 -20.50
CA PHE A 232 29.66 22.92 -21.67
C PHE A 232 29.51 22.14 -22.97
N TYR A 233 29.80 20.84 -23.01
CA TYR A 233 29.60 20.07 -24.23
C TYR A 233 28.10 20.00 -24.58
N VAL A 234 27.26 19.77 -23.57
CA VAL A 234 25.82 19.70 -23.75
C VAL A 234 25.24 21.07 -24.16
N ALA A 235 25.81 22.19 -23.74
CA ALA A 235 25.46 23.53 -24.22
C ALA A 235 26.08 23.84 -25.60
N GLU A 236 27.39 24.09 -25.65
CA GLU A 236 28.14 24.64 -26.79
C GLU A 236 28.95 23.62 -27.59
N GLY A 237 28.98 22.37 -27.14
CA GLY A 237 29.77 21.31 -27.76
C GLY A 237 29.19 20.73 -29.05
N HIS A 238 30.09 20.30 -29.94
CA HIS A 238 29.81 19.44 -31.08
C HIS A 238 30.87 18.35 -31.21
N CYS A 239 30.56 17.25 -31.89
CA CYS A 239 31.53 16.19 -32.15
C CYS A 239 31.39 15.64 -33.58
N ASP A 240 32.51 15.18 -34.13
CA ASP A 240 32.54 14.32 -35.31
C ASP A 240 32.99 12.89 -34.94
N ASN A 241 33.78 12.20 -35.77
CA ASN A 241 34.29 10.87 -35.44
C ASN A 241 35.74 10.90 -34.89
N ARG A 242 36.40 12.06 -34.95
CA ARG A 242 37.83 12.26 -34.66
C ARG A 242 38.08 13.29 -33.56
N GLN A 243 37.22 14.30 -33.46
CA GLN A 243 37.41 15.43 -32.56
C GLN A 243 36.11 15.87 -31.87
N ILE A 244 36.27 16.63 -30.80
CA ILE A 244 35.22 17.34 -30.06
C ILE A 244 35.51 18.83 -30.17
N GLY A 245 34.52 19.61 -30.56
CA GLY A 245 34.64 21.05 -30.69
C GLY A 245 33.78 21.80 -29.66
N PHE A 246 34.30 22.89 -29.13
CA PHE A 246 33.58 23.88 -28.32
C PHE A 246 33.69 25.24 -28.99
N THR A 247 32.63 26.04 -28.92
CA THR A 247 32.65 27.43 -29.39
C THR A 247 32.18 28.32 -28.25
N PHE A 248 32.99 29.31 -27.87
CA PHE A 248 32.66 30.28 -26.83
C PHE A 248 32.82 31.70 -27.37
N SER A 249 32.23 32.68 -26.71
CA SER A 249 32.48 34.09 -26.99
C SER A 249 33.93 34.45 -26.65
N GLU A 250 34.50 35.44 -27.32
CA GLU A 250 35.84 35.96 -27.01
C GLU A 250 35.96 36.53 -25.58
N THR A 251 34.83 36.95 -25.00
CA THR A 251 34.75 37.43 -23.61
C THR A 251 34.81 36.31 -22.57
N GLU A 252 34.56 35.06 -22.96
CA GLU A 252 34.41 33.90 -22.06
C GLU A 252 35.72 33.14 -21.85
N LYS A 253 36.80 33.88 -21.57
CA LYS A 253 38.17 33.33 -21.47
C LYS A 253 38.31 32.26 -20.38
N GLU A 254 37.53 32.36 -19.32
CA GLU A 254 37.52 31.40 -18.22
C GLU A 254 37.01 30.02 -18.67
N PHE A 255 35.95 29.96 -19.48
CA PHE A 255 35.40 28.69 -19.98
C PHE A 255 36.37 28.00 -20.93
N VAL A 256 37.09 28.79 -21.74
CA VAL A 256 38.17 28.28 -22.58
C VAL A 256 39.24 27.60 -21.74
N LYS A 257 39.69 28.27 -20.68
CA LYS A 257 40.70 27.74 -19.76
C LYS A 257 40.22 26.45 -19.07
N GLU A 258 39.00 26.42 -18.57
CA GLU A 258 38.45 25.23 -17.91
C GLU A 258 38.42 23.99 -18.81
N VAL A 259 37.99 24.15 -20.07
CA VAL A 259 37.96 23.05 -21.03
C VAL A 259 39.37 22.58 -21.40
N THR A 260 40.33 23.50 -21.55
CA THR A 260 41.72 23.13 -21.86
C THR A 260 42.44 22.50 -20.68
N ASP A 261 42.22 22.98 -19.45
CA ASP A 261 42.80 22.42 -18.23
C ASP A 261 42.27 21.00 -18.00
N PHE A 262 40.96 20.78 -18.22
CA PHE A 262 40.38 19.43 -18.22
C PHE A 262 41.06 18.54 -19.26
N ALA A 263 41.20 19.02 -20.51
CA ALA A 263 41.84 18.26 -21.57
C ALA A 263 43.28 17.84 -21.19
N LEU A 264 44.09 18.77 -20.70
CA LEU A 264 45.46 18.50 -20.23
C LEU A 264 45.48 17.45 -19.11
N SER A 265 44.61 17.59 -18.10
CA SER A 265 44.58 16.70 -16.94
C SER A 265 44.26 15.25 -17.29
N TYR A 266 43.54 15.01 -18.39
CA TYR A 266 43.20 13.68 -18.89
C TYR A 266 44.09 13.23 -20.07
N GLY A 267 45.18 13.94 -20.36
CA GLY A 267 46.13 13.59 -21.41
C GLY A 267 45.59 13.77 -22.82
N LEU A 268 44.69 14.74 -23.04
CA LEU A 268 44.05 15.03 -24.31
C LEU A 268 44.74 16.21 -25.01
N ASN A 269 44.87 16.12 -26.34
CA ASN A 269 45.37 17.22 -27.15
C ASN A 269 44.26 18.15 -27.58
N TYR A 270 44.62 19.42 -27.74
CA TYR A 270 43.71 20.41 -28.26
C TYR A 270 44.41 21.48 -29.11
N THR A 271 43.61 22.15 -29.93
CA THR A 271 43.98 23.41 -30.61
C THR A 271 42.97 24.48 -30.26
N ILE A 272 43.43 25.72 -30.07
CA ILE A 272 42.60 26.90 -29.90
C ILE A 272 42.70 27.73 -31.17
N GLU A 273 41.54 28.05 -31.74
CA GLU A 273 41.41 28.89 -32.93
C GLU A 273 40.59 30.13 -32.55
N ARG A 274 41.23 31.30 -32.51
CA ARG A 274 40.56 32.58 -32.26
C ARG A 274 40.05 33.15 -33.57
N ARG A 275 38.81 33.62 -33.58
CA ARG A 275 38.14 34.22 -34.75
C ARG A 275 37.56 35.59 -34.37
N PRO A 276 38.40 36.64 -34.33
CA PRO A 276 37.97 37.98 -33.91
C PRO A 276 36.82 38.52 -34.77
N GLU A 277 36.80 38.18 -36.07
CA GLU A 277 35.77 38.60 -37.02
C GLU A 277 34.38 38.02 -36.72
N LYS A 278 34.31 36.96 -35.91
CA LYS A 278 33.06 36.35 -35.43
C LYS A 278 32.90 36.46 -33.92
N SER A 279 33.78 37.23 -33.26
CA SER A 279 33.86 37.40 -31.79
C SER A 279 33.79 36.07 -31.02
N CYS A 280 34.42 35.01 -31.54
CA CYS A 280 34.37 33.68 -30.92
C CYS A 280 35.72 32.97 -30.88
N VAL A 281 35.85 32.04 -29.94
CA VAL A 281 36.99 31.16 -29.75
C VAL A 281 36.52 29.72 -29.92
N ARG A 282 37.22 28.97 -30.76
CA ARG A 282 36.95 27.54 -30.99
C ARG A 282 38.04 26.68 -30.39
N ILE A 283 37.64 25.68 -29.63
CA ILE A 283 38.55 24.67 -29.06
C ILE A 283 38.25 23.35 -29.75
N LYS A 284 39.26 22.67 -30.27
CA LYS A 284 39.13 21.33 -30.86
C LYS A 284 39.98 20.36 -30.04
N LEU A 285 39.34 19.38 -29.42
CA LEU A 285 39.99 18.27 -28.72
C LEU A 285 40.12 17.07 -29.65
N PHE A 286 41.30 16.46 -29.71
CA PHE A 286 41.58 15.34 -30.61
C PHE A 286 41.55 14.00 -29.87
N GLY A 287 40.87 13.02 -30.47
CA GLY A 287 40.84 11.65 -29.96
C GLY A 287 39.59 10.91 -30.44
N GLY A 288 39.75 9.94 -31.35
CA GLY A 288 38.62 9.19 -31.91
C GLY A 288 37.81 8.44 -30.86
N ILE A 289 38.47 7.85 -29.86
CA ILE A 289 37.75 7.16 -28.77
C ILE A 289 37.00 8.13 -27.85
N LEU A 290 37.60 9.28 -27.53
CA LEU A 290 36.97 10.32 -26.72
C LEU A 290 35.75 10.91 -27.43
N SER A 291 35.89 11.23 -28.72
CA SER A 291 34.80 11.74 -29.56
C SER A 291 33.63 10.75 -29.60
N ASN A 292 33.91 9.45 -29.76
CA ASN A 292 32.87 8.42 -29.70
C ASN A 292 32.28 8.25 -28.29
N PHE A 293 33.09 8.31 -27.23
CA PHE A 293 32.63 8.28 -25.86
C PHE A 293 31.63 9.41 -25.59
N VAL A 294 32.01 10.67 -25.83
CA VAL A 294 31.14 11.83 -25.60
C VAL A 294 29.90 11.79 -26.50
N LYS A 295 30.03 11.32 -27.75
CA LYS A 295 28.91 11.09 -28.66
C LYS A 295 27.91 10.06 -28.14
N CYS A 296 28.37 8.92 -27.62
CA CYS A 296 27.50 7.90 -27.02
C CYS A 296 26.89 8.37 -25.69
N LEU A 297 27.65 9.15 -24.93
CA LEU A 297 27.28 9.62 -23.61
C LEU A 297 26.24 10.75 -23.68
N CYS A 298 26.55 11.81 -24.42
CA CYS A 298 25.80 13.07 -24.44
C CYS A 298 25.02 13.29 -25.75
N GLY A 299 25.22 12.47 -26.77
CA GLY A 299 24.58 12.61 -28.09
C GLY A 299 25.33 13.54 -29.06
N LYS A 300 24.90 13.53 -30.34
CA LYS A 300 25.43 14.38 -31.43
C LYS A 300 24.33 15.23 -32.07
N GLY A 301 24.62 16.52 -32.22
CA GLY A 301 23.70 17.51 -32.78
C GLY A 301 22.64 17.94 -31.77
N ALA A 302 22.15 19.17 -31.89
CA ALA A 302 21.32 19.82 -30.88
C ALA A 302 20.05 19.01 -30.51
N LYS A 303 19.38 18.36 -31.48
CA LYS A 303 18.16 17.56 -31.25
C LYS A 303 18.38 16.29 -30.44
N ASN A 304 19.58 15.71 -30.47
CA ASN A 304 19.90 14.44 -29.81
C ASN A 304 20.76 14.63 -28.55
N LYS A 305 21.08 15.87 -28.18
CA LYS A 305 21.80 16.12 -26.92
C LYS A 305 20.99 15.61 -25.73
N GLN A 306 21.68 15.08 -24.73
CA GLN A 306 21.11 14.50 -23.51
C GLN A 306 22.08 14.62 -22.33
N ILE A 307 21.54 14.61 -21.11
CA ILE A 307 22.31 14.50 -19.87
C ILE A 307 22.70 13.02 -19.65
N PRO A 308 23.96 12.72 -19.33
CA PRO A 308 24.40 11.36 -19.01
C PRO A 308 23.82 10.84 -17.69
N ASP A 309 23.56 9.53 -17.61
CA ASP A 309 22.92 8.89 -16.44
C ASP A 309 23.72 9.09 -15.13
N PHE A 310 25.05 9.12 -15.19
CA PHE A 310 25.87 9.33 -13.99
C PHE A 310 25.72 10.74 -13.40
N VAL A 311 25.34 11.74 -14.20
CA VAL A 311 25.11 13.11 -13.70
C VAL A 311 23.96 13.10 -12.70
N PHE A 312 22.90 12.33 -12.97
CA PHE A 312 21.79 12.17 -12.03
C PHE A 312 22.20 11.42 -10.76
N THR A 313 23.27 10.64 -10.77
CA THR A 313 23.76 9.87 -9.60
C THR A 313 24.95 10.55 -8.90
N ALA A 314 25.40 11.70 -9.41
CA ALA A 314 26.47 12.48 -8.80
C ALA A 314 26.00 13.18 -7.52
N SER A 315 26.94 13.61 -6.67
CA SER A 315 26.64 14.42 -5.49
C SER A 315 25.89 15.71 -5.85
N LEU A 316 25.20 16.28 -4.86
CA LEU A 316 24.41 17.51 -5.02
C LEU A 316 25.24 18.66 -5.61
N GLU A 317 26.47 18.83 -5.13
CA GLU A 317 27.43 19.83 -5.61
C GLU A 317 27.84 19.58 -7.06
N ASN A 318 28.20 18.34 -7.41
CA ASN A 318 28.63 18.00 -8.76
C ASN A 318 27.49 18.16 -9.78
N ARG A 319 26.25 17.79 -9.43
CA ARG A 319 25.07 18.08 -10.26
C ARG A 319 24.91 19.57 -10.54
N GLN A 320 25.17 20.41 -9.53
CA GLN A 320 25.05 21.86 -9.67
C GLN A 320 26.15 22.41 -10.58
N HIS A 321 27.38 21.90 -10.51
CA HIS A 321 28.44 22.27 -11.44
C HIS A 321 28.11 21.95 -12.91
N PHE A 322 27.44 20.83 -13.19
CA PHE A 322 26.94 20.53 -14.53
C PHE A 322 25.89 21.54 -14.98
N LEU A 323 24.90 21.85 -14.12
CA LEU A 323 23.85 22.83 -14.42
C LEU A 323 24.45 24.21 -14.67
N ASP A 324 25.38 24.66 -13.84
CA ASP A 324 26.01 25.97 -13.98
C ASP A 324 26.77 26.08 -15.30
N ALA A 325 27.56 25.07 -15.69
CA ALA A 325 28.24 25.06 -16.98
C ALA A 325 27.26 25.04 -18.16
N TYR A 326 26.15 24.29 -18.08
CA TYR A 326 25.13 24.30 -19.12
C TYR A 326 24.49 25.69 -19.27
N TYR A 327 24.12 26.34 -18.17
CA TYR A 327 23.50 27.67 -18.17
C TYR A 327 24.48 28.81 -18.46
N ASN A 328 25.78 28.62 -18.23
CA ASN A 328 26.80 29.56 -18.71
C ASN A 328 26.94 29.51 -20.24
N GLY A 329 26.76 28.34 -20.86
CA GLY A 329 26.80 28.22 -22.32
C GLY A 329 25.50 28.68 -22.99
N ASP A 330 24.39 27.99 -22.73
CA ASP A 330 23.13 28.15 -23.48
C ASP A 330 22.03 28.86 -22.63
N GLY A 331 22.45 29.49 -21.53
CA GLY A 331 21.56 30.17 -20.59
C GLY A 331 21.64 31.69 -20.69
N HIS A 332 20.52 32.33 -20.40
CA HIS A 332 20.40 33.78 -20.32
C HIS A 332 19.76 34.19 -18.99
N ARG A 333 20.35 35.22 -18.37
CA ARG A 333 19.89 35.75 -17.09
C ARG A 333 19.13 37.06 -17.26
N PHE A 334 17.80 36.99 -17.10
CA PHE A 334 16.93 38.16 -17.05
C PHE A 334 16.88 38.73 -15.63
N LYS A 335 17.76 39.70 -15.34
CA LYS A 335 17.89 40.38 -14.04
C LYS A 335 16.57 40.97 -13.53
N LYS A 336 15.94 41.85 -14.33
CA LYS A 336 14.65 42.52 -14.00
C LYS A 336 13.51 41.54 -13.70
N ALA A 337 13.44 40.41 -14.43
CA ALA A 337 12.43 39.38 -14.24
C ALA A 337 12.81 38.35 -13.14
N ASN A 338 14.01 38.47 -12.57
CA ASN A 338 14.65 37.51 -11.67
C ASN A 338 14.50 36.05 -12.16
N GLN A 339 14.84 35.85 -13.44
CA GLN A 339 14.64 34.61 -14.18
C GLN A 339 15.93 34.18 -14.86
N LEU A 340 16.31 32.92 -14.67
CA LEU A 340 17.41 32.26 -15.37
C LEU A 340 16.80 31.27 -16.36
N THR A 341 17.09 31.42 -17.65
CA THR A 341 16.45 30.64 -18.72
C THR A 341 17.51 29.95 -19.56
N ALA A 342 17.33 28.68 -19.89
CA ALA A 342 18.13 28.02 -20.93
C ALA A 342 17.21 27.52 -22.04
N SER A 343 17.72 27.45 -23.27
CA SER A 343 16.95 26.95 -24.42
C SER A 343 17.50 25.61 -24.91
N THR A 344 16.67 24.82 -25.58
CA THR A 344 17.12 23.61 -26.28
C THR A 344 16.06 23.11 -27.26
N VAL A 345 16.49 22.53 -28.38
CA VAL A 345 15.61 21.84 -29.34
C VAL A 345 15.41 20.35 -29.01
N SER A 346 16.14 19.81 -28.02
CA SER A 346 16.01 18.42 -27.56
C SER A 346 14.95 18.31 -26.46
N LYS A 347 13.79 17.72 -26.78
CA LYS A 347 12.74 17.44 -25.79
C LYS A 347 13.25 16.58 -24.63
N LYS A 348 14.14 15.63 -24.92
CA LYS A 348 14.75 14.74 -23.93
C LYS A 348 15.61 15.54 -22.96
N LEU A 349 16.50 16.39 -23.48
CA LEU A 349 17.37 17.26 -22.67
C LEU A 349 16.54 18.22 -21.83
N ALA A 350 15.51 18.84 -22.41
CA ALA A 350 14.64 19.75 -21.67
C ALA A 350 13.99 19.07 -20.45
N ASN A 351 13.45 17.87 -20.64
CA ASN A 351 12.88 17.09 -19.53
C ASN A 351 13.96 16.70 -18.50
N GLN A 352 15.12 16.26 -18.98
CA GLN A 352 16.26 15.89 -18.13
C GLN A 352 16.77 17.06 -17.27
N LEU A 353 16.82 18.29 -17.82
CA LEU A 353 17.18 19.51 -17.07
C LEU A 353 16.15 19.81 -15.98
N VAL A 354 14.84 19.66 -16.26
CA VAL A 354 13.79 19.84 -15.25
C VAL A 354 13.92 18.84 -14.11
N TYR A 355 14.15 17.56 -14.41
CA TYR A 355 14.40 16.55 -13.38
C TYR A 355 15.70 16.80 -12.61
N LEU A 356 16.77 17.26 -13.27
CA LEU A 356 18.03 17.56 -12.60
C LEU A 356 17.88 18.75 -11.63
N TRP A 357 17.14 19.80 -12.02
CA TRP A 357 16.75 20.88 -11.10
C TRP A 357 15.85 20.37 -9.96
N LEU A 358 14.94 19.44 -10.25
CA LEU A 358 14.09 18.84 -9.23
C LEU A 358 14.90 18.04 -8.20
N MET A 359 15.98 17.37 -8.61
CA MET A 359 16.93 16.74 -7.70
C MET A 359 17.75 17.74 -6.87
N GLN A 360 17.80 19.02 -7.28
CA GLN A 360 18.32 20.14 -6.49
C GLN A 360 17.28 20.79 -5.57
N GLY A 361 16.04 20.27 -5.56
CA GLY A 361 14.90 20.86 -4.86
C GLY A 361 14.41 22.15 -5.49
N VAL A 362 14.56 22.29 -6.81
CA VAL A 362 14.10 23.43 -7.60
C VAL A 362 13.06 22.98 -8.60
N ILE A 363 11.89 23.61 -8.55
CA ILE A 363 10.84 23.41 -9.56
C ILE A 363 11.10 24.38 -10.72
N ALA A 364 11.81 23.89 -11.73
CA ALA A 364 11.98 24.60 -13.00
C ALA A 364 10.69 24.48 -13.84
N SER A 365 10.39 25.51 -14.63
CA SER A 365 9.31 25.43 -15.61
C SER A 365 9.83 25.15 -17.01
N ILE A 366 9.02 24.49 -17.81
CA ILE A 366 9.28 24.27 -19.24
C ILE A 366 8.24 25.02 -20.08
N ARG A 367 8.71 25.80 -21.05
CA ARG A 367 7.88 26.46 -22.07
C ARG A 367 8.23 25.92 -23.44
N GLU A 368 7.22 25.79 -24.29
CA GLU A 368 7.36 25.35 -25.67
C GLU A 368 7.04 26.54 -26.58
N ASN A 369 7.99 26.93 -27.42
CA ASN A 369 7.80 27.94 -28.45
C ASN A 369 8.03 27.30 -29.82
N GLU A 370 7.26 27.73 -30.82
CA GLU A 370 7.52 27.36 -32.21
C GLU A 370 8.25 28.50 -32.89
N THR A 371 9.46 28.21 -33.39
CA THR A 371 10.27 29.16 -34.13
C THR A 371 10.39 28.71 -35.58
N LYS A 372 10.26 29.66 -36.51
CA LYS A 372 10.64 29.47 -37.92
C LYS A 372 12.14 29.68 -38.02
N GLY A 373 12.88 28.63 -38.37
CA GLY A 373 14.29 28.75 -38.72
C GLY A 373 14.47 29.49 -40.05
N LEU A 374 15.71 29.91 -40.34
CA LEU A 374 16.14 30.62 -41.57
C LEU A 374 15.98 29.81 -42.88
N GLY A 375 15.31 28.65 -42.87
CA GLY A 375 15.07 27.82 -44.05
C GLY A 375 14.10 26.65 -43.78
N LYS A 376 12.79 26.95 -43.70
CA LYS A 376 11.61 26.05 -43.70
C LYS A 376 11.48 24.98 -42.58
N LEU A 377 10.21 24.70 -42.25
CA LEU A 377 9.63 23.90 -41.16
C LEU A 377 9.72 24.54 -39.76
N PHE A 378 8.58 24.56 -39.06
CA PHE A 378 8.50 24.98 -37.65
C PHE A 378 9.31 24.02 -36.79
N SER A 379 10.22 24.55 -35.97
CA SER A 379 10.94 23.77 -34.96
C SER A 379 10.46 24.16 -33.57
N LYS A 380 10.13 23.15 -32.75
CA LYS A 380 9.81 23.36 -31.35
C LYS A 380 11.09 23.60 -30.56
N ASN A 381 11.15 24.76 -29.90
CA ASN A 381 12.19 25.12 -28.94
C ASN A 381 11.62 25.01 -27.53
N TYR A 382 12.38 24.41 -26.62
CA TYR A 382 12.03 24.23 -25.22
C TYR A 382 12.84 25.21 -24.38
N MET A 383 12.17 26.06 -23.60
CA MET A 383 12.82 26.96 -22.66
C MET A 383 12.64 26.46 -21.23
N ILE A 384 13.72 26.36 -20.47
CA ILE A 384 13.74 25.87 -19.09
C ILE A 384 14.04 27.06 -18.19
N ASP A 385 13.04 27.51 -17.43
CA ASP A 385 13.15 28.70 -16.59
C ASP A 385 13.24 28.34 -15.10
N VAL A 386 14.16 29.00 -14.40
CA VAL A 386 14.30 29.00 -12.95
C VAL A 386 14.09 30.42 -12.44
N TYR A 387 13.25 30.58 -11.41
CA TYR A 387 12.81 31.89 -10.93
C TYR A 387 13.24 32.16 -9.50
N GLY A 388 13.37 33.45 -9.18
CA GLY A 388 13.39 33.89 -7.78
C GLY A 388 14.62 33.41 -7.01
N ASN A 389 14.41 33.17 -5.71
CA ASN A 389 15.44 32.64 -4.81
C ASN A 389 15.96 31.25 -5.20
N SER A 390 15.27 30.50 -6.07
CA SER A 390 15.76 29.20 -6.55
C SER A 390 17.05 29.31 -7.36
N ILE A 391 17.32 30.47 -7.96
CA ILE A 391 18.57 30.74 -8.70
C ILE A 391 19.79 30.68 -7.77
N ASN A 392 19.63 30.98 -6.49
CA ASN A 392 20.72 30.95 -5.50
C ASN A 392 21.25 29.54 -5.20
N LYS A 393 20.63 28.49 -5.76
CA LYS A 393 21.20 27.13 -5.76
C LYS A 393 22.43 27.00 -6.66
N SER A 394 22.52 27.82 -7.70
CA SER A 394 23.70 27.91 -8.56
C SER A 394 24.92 28.37 -7.78
N PHE A 395 26.13 27.96 -8.19
CA PHE A 395 27.36 28.58 -7.68
C PHE A 395 27.72 29.85 -8.46
N ASP A 396 27.33 29.93 -9.72
CA ASP A 396 27.74 30.99 -10.65
C ASP A 396 26.69 32.12 -10.74
N PHE A 397 25.41 31.82 -10.44
CA PHE A 397 24.31 32.78 -10.54
C PHE A 397 23.70 33.14 -9.17
N ARG A 398 23.25 34.40 -9.03
CA ARG A 398 22.61 34.94 -7.81
C ARG A 398 21.33 35.70 -8.11
N ALA A 399 20.27 35.46 -7.35
CA ALA A 399 18.97 36.15 -7.45
C ALA A 399 19.06 37.62 -7.03
N GLU A 400 18.33 38.52 -7.68
CA GLU A 400 18.30 39.96 -7.29
C GLU A 400 17.28 40.24 -6.17
N THR A 401 16.23 39.41 -6.06
CA THR A 401 15.18 39.58 -5.03
C THR A 401 15.09 38.36 -4.11
N LYS A 402 14.71 38.60 -2.84
CA LYS A 402 14.40 37.56 -1.85
C LYS A 402 13.04 36.87 -2.09
N ARG A 403 12.33 37.16 -3.18
CA ARG A 403 11.02 36.55 -3.49
C ARG A 403 11.20 35.09 -3.91
N ASN A 404 10.39 34.21 -3.33
CA ASN A 404 10.44 32.78 -3.61
C ASN A 404 9.79 32.42 -4.97
N SER A 405 10.13 31.23 -5.48
CA SER A 405 9.43 30.64 -6.61
C SER A 405 7.94 30.45 -6.29
N LYS A 406 7.07 30.73 -7.27
CA LYS A 406 5.61 30.61 -7.14
C LYS A 406 5.15 29.16 -6.95
N PHE A 407 5.97 28.18 -7.32
CA PHE A 407 5.55 26.78 -7.47
C PHE A 407 5.85 25.88 -6.25
N ILE A 408 6.51 26.40 -5.21
CA ILE A 408 6.96 25.60 -4.04
C ILE A 408 5.96 25.68 -2.86
N ASN A 409 4.91 26.48 -2.97
CA ASN A 409 4.02 26.78 -1.84
C ASN A 409 2.71 25.98 -1.91
N ILE A 410 2.10 25.73 -0.74
CA ILE A 410 0.72 25.24 -0.68
C ILE A 410 -0.21 26.38 -1.14
N PRO A 411 -1.08 26.14 -2.14
CA PRO A 411 -2.04 27.13 -2.62
C PRO A 411 -2.87 27.70 -1.48
N LYS A 412 -2.86 29.03 -1.36
CA LYS A 412 -3.62 29.73 -0.32
C LYS A 412 -5.13 29.53 -0.38
N LYS A 413 -5.67 29.14 -1.55
CA LYS A 413 -7.08 28.75 -1.70
C LYS A 413 -7.48 27.62 -0.76
N PHE A 414 -6.52 26.84 -0.25
CA PHE A 414 -6.79 25.81 0.75
C PHE A 414 -7.04 26.40 2.16
N PHE A 415 -6.74 27.69 2.40
CA PHE A 415 -6.73 28.31 3.74
C PHE A 415 -7.44 29.66 3.86
N SER A 416 -7.38 30.57 2.86
CA SER A 416 -8.07 31.88 2.92
C SER A 416 -8.17 32.59 1.55
N LYS A 417 -9.00 33.65 1.48
CA LYS A 417 -9.26 34.44 0.26
C LYS A 417 -8.11 35.37 -0.21
N HIS A 418 -6.94 35.44 0.44
CA HIS A 418 -5.90 36.43 0.12
C HIS A 418 -4.51 35.87 -0.27
N ASN A 419 -4.01 36.29 -1.45
CA ASN A 419 -2.63 36.31 -1.99
C ASN A 419 -1.44 36.65 -1.06
N ASP A 420 -0.69 35.70 -0.48
CA ASP A 420 0.69 35.95 0.00
C ASP A 420 1.56 34.72 -0.27
N ALA A 421 2.75 34.92 -0.81
CA ALA A 421 3.57 33.89 -1.47
C ALA A 421 4.88 33.63 -0.71
N SER A 422 4.94 33.96 0.59
CA SER A 422 6.18 34.05 1.35
C SER A 422 6.52 32.77 2.14
N LYS A 423 7.51 32.02 1.62
CA LYS A 423 8.29 30.95 2.30
C LYS A 423 7.49 29.76 2.85
N ARG A 424 8.19 28.64 3.10
CA ARG A 424 7.59 27.40 3.64
C ARG A 424 6.60 27.76 4.75
N LEU A 425 5.38 27.28 4.62
CA LEU A 425 4.33 27.51 5.60
C LEU A 425 4.72 26.80 6.90
N ASN A 426 5.18 27.54 7.89
CA ASN A 426 5.32 27.02 9.26
C ASN A 426 4.07 27.37 10.07
N LYS A 427 3.93 26.81 11.28
CA LYS A 427 2.76 27.03 12.16
C LYS A 427 2.45 28.53 12.32
N ASN A 428 3.47 29.39 12.41
CA ASN A 428 3.33 30.84 12.51
C ASN A 428 2.74 31.48 11.23
N ASN A 429 3.22 31.11 10.05
CA ASN A 429 2.74 31.69 8.80
C ASN A 429 1.31 31.23 8.46
N ILE A 430 0.95 30.00 8.85
CA ILE A 430 -0.40 29.44 8.68
C ILE A 430 -1.40 30.18 9.56
N LEU A 431 -1.09 30.35 10.84
CA LEU A 431 -1.94 31.09 11.77
C LEU A 431 -2.14 32.55 11.35
N LYS A 432 -1.08 33.22 10.89
CA LYS A 432 -1.18 34.55 10.28
C LYS A 432 -2.13 34.55 9.08
N SER A 433 -2.09 33.53 8.23
CA SER A 433 -2.99 33.41 7.06
C SER A 433 -4.45 33.14 7.41
N LEU A 434 -4.71 32.59 8.61
CA LEU A 434 -6.04 32.35 9.20
C LEU A 434 -6.53 33.54 10.06
N GLY A 435 -5.72 34.61 10.16
CA GLY A 435 -6.07 35.84 10.87
C GLY A 435 -5.60 35.91 12.33
N PHE A 436 -4.72 35.03 12.78
CA PHE A 436 -4.14 35.05 14.14
C PHE A 436 -2.87 35.90 14.18
N GLY A 437 -3.03 37.18 14.52
CA GLY A 437 -1.95 38.16 14.63
C GLY A 437 -1.42 38.64 13.27
N SER A 438 -0.97 39.90 13.19
CA SER A 438 -0.44 40.50 11.96
C SER A 438 1.09 40.46 11.90
N LYS A 439 1.75 40.48 13.07
CA LYS A 439 3.21 40.42 13.23
C LYS A 439 3.68 39.06 13.78
N PRO A 440 4.90 38.59 13.44
CA PRO A 440 5.43 37.32 13.94
C PRO A 440 5.43 37.18 15.46
N GLU A 441 5.70 38.26 16.21
CA GLU A 441 5.65 38.23 17.68
C GLU A 441 4.23 37.95 18.17
N GLN A 442 3.22 38.59 17.57
CA GLN A 442 1.81 38.37 17.92
C GLN A 442 1.35 36.95 17.60
N THR A 443 1.73 36.43 16.43
CA THR A 443 1.36 35.07 16.05
C THR A 443 2.04 34.02 16.93
N LYS A 444 3.25 34.30 17.44
CA LYS A 444 3.94 33.43 18.40
C LYS A 444 3.16 33.27 19.70
N VAL A 445 2.55 34.34 20.20
CA VAL A 445 1.66 34.30 21.39
C VAL A 445 0.50 33.32 21.18
N TYR A 446 -0.15 33.34 20.01
CA TYR A 446 -1.22 32.38 19.70
C TYR A 446 -0.71 30.94 19.57
N VAL A 447 0.49 30.73 19.02
CA VAL A 447 1.10 29.38 18.93
C VAL A 447 1.37 28.81 20.33
N ASP A 448 1.92 29.63 21.21
CA ASP A 448 2.27 29.22 22.57
C ASP A 448 0.99 28.95 23.39
N LEU A 449 -0.07 29.74 23.20
CA LEU A 449 -1.40 29.46 23.74
C LEU A 449 -1.98 28.14 23.23
N LEU A 450 -1.98 27.89 21.92
CA LEU A 450 -2.50 26.64 21.35
C LEU A 450 -1.72 25.41 21.87
N LYS A 451 -0.40 25.52 22.02
CA LYS A 451 0.41 24.44 22.64
C LYS A 451 0.09 24.25 24.12
N PHE A 452 -0.14 25.33 24.85
CA PHE A 452 -0.53 25.28 26.25
C PHE A 452 -1.90 24.61 26.42
N PHE A 453 -2.85 24.90 25.52
CA PHE A 453 -4.16 24.25 25.49
C PHE A 453 -4.06 22.77 25.11
N GLU A 454 -3.21 22.39 24.15
CA GLU A 454 -2.92 20.97 23.85
C GLU A 454 -2.43 20.18 25.07
N GLN A 455 -1.78 20.85 26.04
CA GLN A 455 -1.22 20.21 27.23
C GLN A 455 -2.17 20.19 28.44
N ASN A 456 -3.18 21.07 28.49
CA ASN A 456 -4.01 21.28 29.69
C ASN A 456 -5.51 21.29 29.33
N LYS A 457 -6.30 20.41 29.95
CA LYS A 457 -7.75 20.26 29.66
C LYS A 457 -8.60 21.46 30.08
N SER A 458 -8.19 22.20 31.10
CA SER A 458 -8.82 23.44 31.58
C SER A 458 -7.76 24.31 32.24
N PHE A 459 -7.98 25.62 32.28
CA PHE A 459 -6.99 26.56 32.79
C PHE A 459 -7.65 27.84 33.33
N ASN A 460 -6.97 28.45 34.30
CA ASN A 460 -7.44 29.67 34.96
C ASN A 460 -6.72 30.92 34.40
N GLU A 461 -7.21 32.09 34.81
CA GLU A 461 -6.69 33.38 34.35
C GLU A 461 -5.22 33.64 34.74
N LYS A 462 -4.74 33.11 35.87
CA LYS A 462 -3.34 33.27 36.32
C LYS A 462 -2.36 32.50 35.43
N ASP A 463 -2.76 31.34 34.94
CA ASP A 463 -1.94 30.49 34.06
C ASP A 463 -1.76 31.14 32.68
N ILE A 464 -2.78 31.84 32.20
CA ILE A 464 -2.75 32.56 30.92
C ILE A 464 -1.91 33.84 31.00
N ILE A 465 -1.98 34.59 32.10
CA ILE A 465 -1.22 35.84 32.30
C ILE A 465 0.30 35.58 32.26
N LYS A 466 0.76 34.37 32.61
CA LYS A 466 2.16 33.94 32.45
C LYS A 466 2.61 33.84 30.99
N ILE A 467 1.68 33.57 30.06
CA ILE A 467 1.95 33.33 28.64
C ILE A 467 1.66 34.59 27.82
N CYS A 468 0.59 35.30 28.15
CA CYS A 468 0.12 36.51 27.49
C CYS A 468 0.10 37.64 28.49
N SER A 469 0.97 38.64 28.33
CA SER A 469 1.05 39.80 29.22
C SER A 469 -0.23 40.67 29.26
N ASN A 470 -1.28 40.34 28.48
CA ASN A 470 -2.59 41.00 28.47
C ASN A 470 -3.73 40.04 28.03
N LYS A 471 -4.99 40.44 28.27
CA LYS A 471 -6.20 39.62 27.99
C LYS A 471 -6.68 39.61 26.52
N HIS A 472 -6.06 40.39 25.64
CA HIS A 472 -6.53 40.58 24.26
C HIS A 472 -6.55 39.30 23.40
N PRO A 473 -5.56 38.38 23.49
CA PRO A 473 -5.58 37.12 22.73
C PRO A 473 -6.74 36.20 23.11
N ILE A 474 -7.14 36.20 24.38
CA ILE A 474 -8.24 35.36 24.90
C ILE A 474 -9.59 35.87 24.42
N ALA A 475 -9.84 37.17 24.56
CA ALA A 475 -11.06 37.78 24.04
C ALA A 475 -11.24 37.53 22.53
N PHE A 476 -10.13 37.48 21.78
CA PHE A 476 -10.14 37.12 20.36
C PHE A 476 -10.50 35.64 20.12
N LEU A 477 -9.98 34.72 20.94
CA LEU A 477 -10.26 33.29 20.84
C LEU A 477 -11.70 32.94 21.25
N GLU A 478 -12.22 33.59 22.30
CA GLU A 478 -13.63 33.51 22.70
C GLU A 478 -14.55 34.06 21.60
N LYS A 479 -14.23 35.23 21.03
CA LYS A 479 -15.00 35.81 19.91
C LYS A 479 -15.01 34.91 18.68
N LYS A 480 -13.94 34.14 18.45
CA LYS A 480 -13.83 33.13 17.39
C LYS A 480 -14.51 31.80 17.74
N GLY A 481 -15.03 31.66 18.96
CA GLY A 481 -15.69 30.45 19.46
C GLY A 481 -14.74 29.28 19.71
N ILE A 482 -13.43 29.52 19.80
CA ILE A 482 -12.38 28.50 19.98
C ILE A 482 -12.29 28.04 21.44
N ILE A 483 -12.58 28.95 22.37
CA ILE A 483 -12.65 28.67 23.80
C ILE A 483 -13.94 29.25 24.36
N LYS A 484 -14.47 28.62 25.42
CA LYS A 484 -15.65 29.08 26.18
C LYS A 484 -15.28 29.26 27.65
N THR A 485 -15.94 30.19 28.33
CA THR A 485 -15.75 30.42 29.76
C THR A 485 -16.91 29.84 30.56
N GLU A 486 -16.61 28.91 31.47
CA GLU A 486 -17.57 28.31 32.41
C GLU A 486 -16.96 28.30 33.82
N ASN A 487 -17.70 28.81 34.82
CA ASN A 487 -17.29 28.83 36.24
C ASN A 487 -15.88 29.42 36.50
N GLY A 488 -15.47 30.44 35.74
CA GLY A 488 -14.14 31.07 35.87
C GLY A 488 -12.98 30.25 35.27
N LEU A 489 -13.29 29.17 34.55
CA LEU A 489 -12.35 28.35 33.81
C LEU A 489 -12.59 28.49 32.30
N TYR A 490 -11.50 28.52 31.54
CA TYR A 490 -11.55 28.48 30.09
C TYR A 490 -11.50 27.03 29.61
N LEU A 491 -12.44 26.65 28.75
CA LEU A 491 -12.59 25.32 28.19
C LEU A 491 -12.46 25.36 26.66
N MET A 492 -11.84 24.34 26.08
CA MET A 492 -11.77 24.16 24.63
C MET A 492 -13.13 23.77 24.06
N THR A 493 -13.48 24.33 22.89
CA THR A 493 -14.69 23.98 22.15
C THR A 493 -14.39 23.02 20.99
N ASP A 494 -15.43 22.51 20.32
CA ASP A 494 -15.26 21.71 19.10
C ASP A 494 -14.53 22.48 17.98
N ALA A 495 -14.69 23.81 17.93
CA ALA A 495 -13.99 24.67 16.98
C ALA A 495 -12.47 24.70 17.24
N TYR A 496 -12.02 24.56 18.49
CA TYR A 496 -10.60 24.35 18.79
C TYR A 496 -10.11 23.00 18.27
N THR A 497 -10.87 21.94 18.51
CA THR A 497 -10.52 20.58 18.06
C THR A 497 -10.38 20.56 16.53
N GLU A 498 -11.33 21.14 15.80
CA GLU A 498 -11.26 21.28 14.35
C GLU A 498 -10.05 22.12 13.88
N LEU A 499 -9.77 23.25 14.56
CA LEU A 499 -8.62 24.09 14.26
C LEU A 499 -7.30 23.35 14.49
N SER A 500 -7.17 22.63 15.61
CA SER A 500 -5.97 21.84 15.95
C SER A 500 -5.73 20.72 14.93
N GLU A 501 -6.77 19.97 14.57
CA GLU A 501 -6.69 18.94 13.53
C GLU A 501 -6.27 19.51 12.18
N ASN A 502 -6.86 20.64 11.78
CA ASN A 502 -6.52 21.29 10.52
C ASN A 502 -5.08 21.80 10.55
N LEU A 503 -4.62 22.41 11.64
CA LEU A 503 -3.22 22.83 11.80
C LEU A 503 -2.25 21.65 11.67
N ALA A 504 -2.57 20.49 12.27
CA ALA A 504 -1.76 19.28 12.15
C ALA A 504 -1.70 18.77 10.69
N LYS A 505 -2.83 18.77 9.97
CA LYS A 505 -2.89 18.40 8.54
C LYS A 505 -2.04 19.35 7.69
N ILE A 506 -2.06 20.65 7.99
CA ILE A 506 -1.28 21.65 7.25
C ILE A 506 0.21 21.50 7.53
N GLU A 507 0.59 21.32 8.78
CA GLU A 507 1.99 21.07 9.15
C GLU A 507 2.55 19.84 8.43
N LYS A 508 1.74 18.78 8.34
CA LYS A 508 2.07 17.59 7.56
C LYS A 508 2.30 17.90 6.08
N LEU A 509 1.40 18.67 5.44
CA LEU A 509 1.56 19.09 4.04
C LEU A 509 2.76 20.03 3.84
N ALA A 510 3.05 20.91 4.80
CA ALA A 510 4.13 21.87 4.68
C ALA A 510 5.52 21.25 4.87
N ASN A 511 5.60 20.19 5.67
CA ASN A 511 6.79 19.37 5.86
C ASN A 511 6.95 18.25 4.80
N SER A 512 6.02 18.17 3.85
CA SER A 512 6.08 17.22 2.74
C SER A 512 7.07 17.63 1.66
N ASP A 513 7.37 16.68 0.78
CA ASP A 513 8.15 16.89 -0.43
C ASP A 513 7.24 17.13 -1.65
N PHE A 514 6.01 17.58 -1.43
CA PHE A 514 5.08 17.96 -2.49
C PHE A 514 5.18 19.42 -2.89
N ALA A 515 4.84 19.66 -4.14
CA ALA A 515 4.30 20.90 -4.65
C ALA A 515 2.93 20.63 -5.27
N PHE A 516 2.11 21.67 -5.37
CA PHE A 516 0.76 21.56 -5.91
C PHE A 516 0.68 22.41 -7.17
N LEU A 517 0.53 21.77 -8.32
CA LEU A 517 0.43 22.45 -9.59
C LEU A 517 -0.99 22.37 -10.11
N LYS A 518 -1.53 23.52 -10.52
CA LYS A 518 -2.88 23.62 -11.07
C LYS A 518 -2.93 22.98 -12.47
N ILE A 519 -4.01 22.27 -12.76
CA ILE A 519 -4.35 21.79 -14.10
C ILE A 519 -4.73 22.99 -14.96
N LYS A 520 -3.98 23.22 -16.03
CA LYS A 520 -4.24 24.27 -17.03
C LYS A 520 -5.13 23.79 -18.18
N LYS A 521 -4.94 22.54 -18.60
CA LYS A 521 -5.65 21.98 -19.74
C LYS A 521 -5.72 20.46 -19.64
N ILE A 522 -6.83 19.87 -20.05
CA ILE A 522 -6.96 18.41 -20.22
C ILE A 522 -7.32 18.13 -21.68
N ARG A 523 -6.67 17.14 -22.31
CA ARG A 523 -7.00 16.69 -23.66
C ARG A 523 -7.27 15.20 -23.65
N LYS A 524 -8.44 14.77 -24.15
CA LYS A 524 -8.73 13.37 -24.42
C LYS A 524 -8.07 12.98 -25.74
N ILE A 525 -7.29 11.90 -25.72
CA ILE A 525 -6.64 11.32 -26.89
C ILE A 525 -7.40 10.04 -27.23
N THR A 526 -7.93 9.96 -28.45
CA THR A 526 -8.71 8.81 -28.94
C THR A 526 -7.85 7.84 -29.76
N GLU A 527 -6.76 8.29 -30.40
CA GLU A 527 -5.94 7.47 -31.31
C GLU A 527 -4.42 7.52 -31.00
N GLY A 528 -3.65 6.56 -31.51
CA GLY A 528 -2.18 6.64 -31.56
C GLY A 528 -1.38 5.88 -30.50
N TYR A 529 -2.01 5.09 -29.63
CA TYR A 529 -1.31 4.24 -28.65
C TYR A 529 -1.94 2.85 -28.62
N LYS A 530 -1.15 1.79 -28.86
CA LYS A 530 -1.59 0.39 -28.77
C LYS A 530 -1.48 -0.17 -27.35
N TYR A 531 -0.43 0.21 -26.62
CA TYR A 531 -0.14 -0.31 -25.29
C TYR A 531 -0.10 0.80 -24.24
N VAL A 532 -0.48 0.45 -23.01
CA VAL A 532 -0.35 1.25 -21.79
C VAL A 532 0.50 0.48 -20.78
N TYR A 533 1.19 1.20 -19.90
CA TYR A 533 2.21 0.62 -19.03
C TYR A 533 2.01 1.10 -17.59
N ASP A 534 2.35 0.25 -16.63
CA ASP A 534 2.28 0.56 -15.21
C ASP A 534 3.37 -0.17 -14.40
N LEU A 535 3.53 0.20 -13.13
CA LEU A 535 4.49 -0.36 -12.19
C LEU A 535 3.81 -0.72 -10.86
N SER A 536 4.30 -1.79 -10.23
CA SER A 536 3.94 -2.09 -8.84
C SER A 536 5.12 -1.76 -7.91
N VAL A 537 4.88 -0.85 -6.97
CA VAL A 537 5.81 -0.40 -5.93
C VAL A 537 5.20 -0.72 -4.55
N PRO A 538 5.56 -1.86 -3.93
CA PRO A 538 4.99 -2.27 -2.65
C PRO A 538 5.23 -1.26 -1.52
N GLY A 539 4.24 -1.09 -0.65
CA GLY A 539 4.31 -0.26 0.55
C GLY A 539 4.00 1.22 0.33
N SER A 540 4.48 1.82 -0.77
CA SER A 540 4.15 3.22 -1.12
C SER A 540 2.94 3.35 -2.04
N GLU A 541 2.72 2.37 -2.91
CA GLU A 541 1.63 2.37 -3.89
C GLU A 541 1.60 3.57 -4.85
N ASN A 542 2.76 4.18 -5.10
CA ASN A 542 2.89 5.26 -6.07
C ASN A 542 4.27 5.30 -6.74
N PHE A 543 4.38 6.06 -7.82
CA PHE A 543 5.65 6.41 -8.49
C PHE A 543 5.55 7.78 -9.19
N VAL A 544 6.70 8.34 -9.60
CA VAL A 544 6.76 9.59 -10.37
C VAL A 544 6.83 9.31 -11.87
N GLY A 545 5.92 9.91 -12.65
CA GLY A 545 5.85 9.77 -14.10
C GLY A 545 5.63 11.10 -14.82
N GLY A 546 5.72 11.08 -16.16
CA GLY A 546 5.44 12.25 -17.00
C GLY A 546 6.59 13.26 -17.16
N LEU A 547 6.32 14.29 -17.97
CA LEU A 547 7.24 15.39 -18.26
C LEU A 547 7.27 16.36 -17.07
N GLY A 548 8.46 16.51 -16.49
CA GLY A 548 8.69 17.30 -15.27
C GLY A 548 8.26 16.63 -13.96
N GLY A 549 7.73 15.40 -14.01
CA GLY A 549 7.37 14.58 -12.84
C GLY A 549 6.01 14.92 -12.22
N VAL A 550 5.14 13.92 -12.17
CA VAL A 550 3.80 13.95 -11.55
C VAL A 550 3.63 12.65 -10.76
N SER A 551 3.01 12.72 -9.59
CA SER A 551 2.80 11.55 -8.73
C SER A 551 1.63 10.73 -9.24
N CYS A 552 1.88 9.45 -9.52
CA CYS A 552 0.93 8.49 -10.09
C CYS A 552 0.71 7.35 -9.08
N HIS A 553 -0.52 6.87 -8.93
CA HIS A 553 -0.82 5.71 -8.09
C HIS A 553 -0.57 4.42 -8.90
N ASN A 554 -0.13 3.34 -8.25
CA ASN A 554 0.00 2.04 -8.90
C ASN A 554 -1.37 1.47 -9.28
N SER A 555 -1.50 0.61 -10.28
CA SER A 555 -2.69 -0.24 -10.34
C SER A 555 -2.74 -1.17 -9.11
N ARG A 556 -3.82 -1.10 -8.32
CA ARG A 556 -4.01 -1.94 -7.13
C ARG A 556 -4.17 -3.41 -7.55
N GLY A 557 -3.19 -4.24 -7.19
CA GLY A 557 -3.36 -5.69 -7.13
C GLY A 557 -4.14 -6.06 -5.85
N GLN A 558 -5.40 -6.45 -6.03
CA GLN A 558 -6.34 -6.91 -5.00
C GLN A 558 -5.76 -8.04 -4.11
N GLN A 559 -5.74 -7.88 -2.79
CA GLN A 559 -5.96 -9.03 -1.87
C GLN A 559 -7.47 -9.23 -1.66
N GLY A 560 -8.20 -9.35 -2.76
CA GLY A 560 -9.66 -9.41 -2.86
C GLY A 560 -10.08 -10.52 -3.81
N ILE A 561 -9.61 -11.74 -3.55
CA ILE A 561 -9.87 -12.91 -4.42
C ILE A 561 -11.36 -13.29 -4.43
N GLY A 562 -12.12 -12.99 -3.37
CA GLY A 562 -13.48 -13.51 -3.17
C GLY A 562 -14.42 -13.28 -4.37
N ILE A 563 -14.80 -12.02 -4.63
CA ILE A 563 -15.72 -11.71 -5.73
C ILE A 563 -15.09 -11.96 -7.11
N SER A 564 -13.77 -11.77 -7.23
CA SER A 564 -13.04 -12.01 -8.48
C SER A 564 -13.05 -13.51 -8.86
N ALA A 565 -12.98 -14.42 -7.88
CA ALA A 565 -13.10 -15.86 -8.10
C ALA A 565 -14.52 -16.26 -8.49
N ALA A 566 -15.55 -15.69 -7.86
CA ALA A 566 -16.94 -15.93 -8.24
C ALA A 566 -17.22 -15.50 -9.68
N LEU A 567 -16.73 -14.31 -10.07
CA LEU A 567 -16.88 -13.80 -11.44
C LEU A 567 -16.10 -14.65 -12.45
N LEU A 568 -14.88 -15.08 -12.09
CA LEU A 568 -14.08 -15.97 -12.92
C LEU A 568 -14.77 -17.33 -13.13
N TYR A 569 -15.32 -17.92 -12.07
CA TYR A 569 -16.06 -19.18 -12.16
C TYR A 569 -17.31 -19.05 -13.03
N ALA A 570 -18.10 -17.98 -12.83
CA ALA A 570 -19.27 -17.66 -13.67
C ALA A 570 -18.89 -17.58 -15.14
N GLN A 571 -17.83 -16.83 -15.46
CA GLN A 571 -17.34 -16.70 -16.82
C GLN A 571 -16.82 -18.02 -17.41
N LEU A 572 -16.08 -18.82 -16.64
CA LEU A 572 -15.52 -20.08 -17.12
C LEU A 572 -16.60 -21.14 -17.40
N THR A 573 -17.68 -21.12 -16.63
CA THR A 573 -18.76 -22.10 -16.74
C THR A 573 -19.81 -21.70 -17.78
N THR A 574 -20.35 -20.48 -17.70
CA THR A 574 -21.44 -20.04 -18.60
C THR A 574 -20.97 -19.24 -19.79
N GLY A 575 -19.73 -18.75 -19.76
CA GLY A 575 -19.20 -17.83 -20.77
C GLY A 575 -19.83 -16.43 -20.71
N ARG A 576 -20.79 -16.13 -19.82
CA ARG A 576 -21.51 -14.85 -19.79
C ARG A 576 -20.80 -13.80 -18.94
N PRO A 577 -20.94 -12.49 -19.24
CA PRO A 577 -20.40 -11.44 -18.39
C PRO A 577 -21.19 -11.32 -17.09
N ALA A 578 -20.53 -10.86 -16.04
CA ALA A 578 -21.19 -10.36 -14.84
C ALA A 578 -21.89 -9.05 -15.14
N LYS A 579 -23.07 -8.81 -14.58
CA LYS A 579 -23.78 -7.54 -14.71
C LYS A 579 -23.86 -6.85 -13.36
N ILE A 580 -23.33 -5.63 -13.29
CA ILE A 580 -23.18 -4.87 -12.05
C ILE A 580 -23.91 -3.54 -12.20
N THR A 581 -24.93 -3.30 -11.39
CA THR A 581 -25.66 -2.02 -11.37
C THR A 581 -25.39 -1.31 -10.05
N SER A 582 -24.93 -0.05 -10.08
CA SER A 582 -24.58 0.69 -8.86
C SER A 582 -25.05 2.14 -8.88
N LYS A 583 -25.57 2.61 -7.75
CA LYS A 583 -26.03 3.99 -7.51
C LYS A 583 -25.46 4.50 -6.19
N THR A 584 -24.71 5.60 -6.24
CA THR A 584 -23.94 6.11 -5.09
C THR A 584 -24.75 7.04 -4.18
N GLY A 585 -25.94 7.48 -4.58
CA GLY A 585 -26.79 8.35 -3.79
C GLY A 585 -28.06 8.75 -4.51
N LYS A 586 -29.01 9.35 -3.76
CA LYS A 586 -30.36 9.68 -4.23
C LYS A 586 -30.40 10.50 -5.53
N ASN A 587 -29.51 11.49 -5.63
CA ASN A 587 -29.42 12.44 -6.76
C ASN A 587 -28.33 12.04 -7.78
N LYS A 588 -27.95 10.76 -7.83
CA LYS A 588 -26.96 10.23 -8.77
C LYS A 588 -27.61 9.22 -9.70
N GLU A 589 -27.19 9.23 -10.95
CA GLU A 589 -27.58 8.22 -11.94
C GLU A 589 -27.03 6.84 -11.53
N ALA A 590 -27.74 5.77 -11.91
CA ALA A 590 -27.28 4.42 -11.68
C ALA A 590 -26.60 3.86 -12.94
N ASN A 591 -25.39 3.35 -12.77
CA ASN A 591 -24.61 2.79 -13.87
C ASN A 591 -24.71 1.26 -13.84
N CYS A 592 -25.09 0.68 -14.97
CA CYS A 592 -25.08 -0.76 -15.21
C CYS A 592 -23.91 -1.11 -16.14
N MET A 593 -23.02 -1.99 -15.67
CA MET A 593 -21.82 -2.44 -16.37
C MET A 593 -21.88 -3.95 -16.58
N GLU A 594 -21.53 -4.44 -17.77
CA GLU A 594 -21.27 -5.85 -18.04
C GLU A 594 -19.77 -6.09 -18.05
N ILE A 595 -19.26 -6.94 -17.16
CA ILE A 595 -17.83 -7.14 -16.90
C ILE A 595 -17.45 -8.62 -17.00
N ARG A 596 -16.33 -8.91 -17.67
CA ARG A 596 -15.60 -10.19 -17.66
C ARG A 596 -14.20 -10.00 -17.08
N ILE A 597 -13.54 -11.08 -16.66
CA ILE A 597 -12.10 -11.11 -16.39
C ILE A 597 -11.40 -11.76 -17.57
N ASN A 598 -10.53 -11.01 -18.24
CA ASN A 598 -9.58 -11.62 -19.15
C ASN A 598 -8.52 -12.37 -18.34
N THR A 599 -8.56 -13.71 -18.39
CA THR A 599 -7.69 -14.59 -17.60
C THR A 599 -6.22 -14.56 -18.02
N GLN A 600 -5.93 -14.24 -19.27
CA GLN A 600 -4.55 -14.10 -19.74
C GLN A 600 -3.91 -12.80 -19.23
N GLN A 601 -4.71 -11.75 -19.12
CA GLN A 601 -4.30 -10.40 -18.74
C GLN A 601 -4.46 -10.13 -17.23
N ASN A 602 -5.19 -11.00 -16.53
CA ASN A 602 -5.66 -10.79 -15.16
C ASN A 602 -6.28 -9.39 -14.97
N ALA A 603 -7.10 -8.97 -15.93
CA ALA A 603 -7.68 -7.63 -16.02
C ALA A 603 -9.18 -7.70 -16.32
N PRO A 604 -9.99 -6.74 -15.84
CA PRO A 604 -11.40 -6.67 -16.16
C PRO A 604 -11.62 -6.16 -17.61
N GLU A 605 -12.58 -6.75 -18.29
CA GLU A 605 -13.07 -6.37 -19.62
C GLU A 605 -14.52 -5.92 -19.48
N VAL A 606 -14.79 -4.62 -19.71
CA VAL A 606 -16.15 -4.07 -19.68
C VAL A 606 -16.74 -4.17 -21.08
N LEU A 607 -17.78 -4.98 -21.25
CA LEU A 607 -18.44 -5.21 -22.53
C LEU A 607 -19.49 -4.14 -22.85
N ASN A 608 -20.18 -3.65 -21.81
CA ASN A 608 -21.26 -2.69 -21.95
C ASN A 608 -21.34 -1.81 -20.70
N GLU A 609 -21.61 -0.52 -20.88
CA GLU A 609 -21.89 0.42 -19.80
C GLU A 609 -23.05 1.32 -20.21
N LYS A 610 -24.10 1.36 -19.39
CA LYS A 610 -25.29 2.16 -19.63
C LYS A 610 -25.86 2.71 -18.34
N ILE A 611 -26.44 3.91 -18.43
CA ILE A 611 -27.24 4.47 -17.34
C ILE A 611 -28.59 3.75 -17.36
N VAL A 612 -29.01 3.27 -16.19
CA VAL A 612 -30.29 2.59 -16.01
C VAL A 612 -31.09 3.25 -14.91
N GLU A 613 -32.40 3.13 -14.98
CA GLU A 613 -33.25 3.50 -13.86
C GLU A 613 -33.07 2.47 -12.74
N TYR A 614 -32.87 2.96 -11.51
CA TYR A 614 -32.65 2.13 -10.34
C TYR A 614 -33.55 2.61 -9.21
N ALA A 615 -34.48 1.73 -8.83
CA ALA A 615 -35.59 2.05 -7.93
C ALA A 615 -35.14 2.51 -6.53
N GLN A 616 -33.97 2.06 -6.06
CA GLN A 616 -33.46 2.38 -4.73
C GLN A 616 -32.74 3.74 -4.70
N GLU A 617 -32.68 4.39 -3.53
CA GLU A 617 -31.97 5.67 -3.36
C GLU A 617 -30.45 5.50 -3.53
N HIS A 618 -29.88 4.38 -3.09
CA HIS A 618 -28.48 4.00 -3.27
C HIS A 618 -28.31 2.48 -3.17
N GLY A 619 -27.19 1.95 -3.66
CA GLY A 619 -26.84 0.53 -3.52
C GLY A 619 -26.13 -0.06 -4.72
N THR A 620 -25.79 -1.34 -4.63
CA THR A 620 -25.11 -2.09 -5.70
C THR A 620 -25.76 -3.47 -5.86
N ARG A 621 -26.13 -3.82 -7.08
CA ARG A 621 -26.64 -5.13 -7.49
C ARG A 621 -25.59 -5.81 -8.36
N ILE A 622 -25.31 -7.08 -8.06
CA ILE A 622 -24.39 -7.92 -8.83
C ILE A 622 -25.17 -9.14 -9.30
N GLU A 623 -25.12 -9.41 -10.61
CA GLU A 623 -25.77 -10.54 -11.27
C GLU A 623 -24.68 -11.39 -11.93
N LEU A 624 -24.65 -12.69 -11.61
CA LEU A 624 -23.69 -13.65 -12.12
C LEU A 624 -24.44 -14.89 -12.61
N ASP A 625 -24.21 -15.28 -13.86
CA ASP A 625 -24.70 -16.55 -14.39
C ASP A 625 -23.64 -17.63 -14.14
N VAL A 626 -23.96 -18.62 -13.32
CA VAL A 626 -23.06 -19.72 -12.93
C VAL A 626 -23.66 -21.06 -13.29
N GLU A 627 -22.84 -22.01 -13.74
CA GLU A 627 -23.23 -23.42 -13.77
C GLU A 627 -23.00 -24.01 -12.38
N ALA A 628 -24.10 -24.31 -11.69
CA ALA A 628 -24.09 -24.86 -10.34
C ALA A 628 -25.35 -25.67 -10.08
N THR A 629 -25.26 -26.59 -9.12
CA THR A 629 -26.42 -27.37 -8.64
C THR A 629 -26.90 -26.79 -7.32
N TYR A 630 -28.19 -26.46 -7.25
CA TYR A 630 -28.82 -26.05 -5.99
C TYR A 630 -29.11 -27.29 -5.13
N GLN A 631 -28.31 -27.47 -4.08
CA GLN A 631 -28.46 -28.57 -3.12
C GLN A 631 -29.11 -28.05 -1.84
N LYS A 632 -30.02 -28.85 -1.26
CA LYS A 632 -30.62 -28.61 0.06
C LYS A 632 -29.82 -29.33 1.17
N GLY A 633 -30.11 -29.05 2.44
CA GLY A 633 -29.46 -29.67 3.60
C GLY A 633 -28.54 -28.75 4.41
N GLY A 634 -27.83 -29.28 5.41
CA GLY A 634 -27.08 -28.47 6.39
C GLY A 634 -25.87 -27.71 5.85
N GLN A 635 -25.39 -28.04 4.64
CA GLN A 635 -24.30 -27.36 3.94
C GLN A 635 -24.79 -26.55 2.74
N SER A 636 -26.11 -26.30 2.64
CA SER A 636 -26.72 -25.57 1.52
C SER A 636 -26.55 -24.05 1.62
N ILE A 637 -26.90 -23.38 0.52
CA ILE A 637 -27.04 -21.92 0.46
C ILE A 637 -28.13 -21.45 1.44
N ASP A 638 -29.20 -22.22 1.58
CA ASP A 638 -30.31 -21.90 2.50
C ASP A 638 -29.81 -21.85 3.95
N ALA A 639 -29.02 -22.86 4.35
CA ALA A 639 -28.39 -22.90 5.65
C ALA A 639 -27.42 -21.73 5.86
N TYR A 640 -26.65 -21.36 4.82
CA TYR A 640 -25.75 -20.21 4.86
C TYR A 640 -26.50 -18.89 5.10
N VAL A 641 -27.57 -18.64 4.34
CA VAL A 641 -28.38 -17.41 4.45
C VAL A 641 -29.08 -17.35 5.79
N LYS A 642 -29.69 -18.46 6.23
CA LYS A 642 -30.34 -18.56 7.54
C LYS A 642 -29.35 -18.29 8.69
N GLN A 643 -28.19 -18.95 8.68
CA GLN A 643 -27.17 -18.69 9.69
C GLN A 643 -26.60 -17.27 9.64
N THR A 644 -26.50 -16.68 8.45
CA THR A 644 -26.10 -15.27 8.28
C THR A 644 -27.11 -14.31 8.91
N ALA A 645 -28.42 -14.61 8.82
CA ALA A 645 -29.47 -13.83 9.47
C ALA A 645 -29.37 -13.90 11.00
N ILE A 646 -29.03 -15.06 11.58
CA ILE A 646 -28.84 -15.24 13.04
C ILE A 646 -27.77 -14.29 13.59
N VAL A 647 -26.60 -14.20 12.92
CA VAL A 647 -25.47 -13.40 13.41
C VAL A 647 -25.49 -11.93 12.97
N ASN A 648 -26.41 -11.56 12.08
CA ASN A 648 -26.60 -10.17 11.63
C ASN A 648 -28.05 -9.70 11.87
N PRO A 649 -28.50 -9.60 13.13
CA PRO A 649 -29.89 -9.26 13.47
C PRO A 649 -30.30 -7.82 13.09
N HIS A 650 -29.34 -6.98 12.68
CA HIS A 650 -29.56 -5.62 12.21
C HIS A 650 -29.88 -5.56 10.70
N ALA A 651 -29.69 -6.66 9.98
CA ALA A 651 -29.89 -6.75 8.54
C ALA A 651 -31.27 -7.35 8.21
N THR A 652 -31.90 -6.83 7.16
CA THR A 652 -33.04 -7.49 6.51
C THR A 652 -32.49 -8.23 5.29
N ILE A 653 -32.69 -9.55 5.23
CA ILE A 653 -32.21 -10.38 4.10
C ILE A 653 -33.44 -10.95 3.38
N ILE A 654 -33.56 -10.63 2.09
CA ILE A 654 -34.58 -11.21 1.21
C ILE A 654 -33.86 -12.21 0.32
N TYR A 655 -34.27 -13.47 0.41
CA TYR A 655 -33.68 -14.58 -0.32
C TYR A 655 -34.73 -15.20 -1.24
N THR A 656 -34.39 -15.40 -2.50
CA THR A 656 -35.29 -16.06 -3.47
C THR A 656 -34.58 -17.26 -4.07
N THR A 657 -35.18 -18.43 -3.95
CA THR A 657 -34.59 -19.69 -4.42
C THR A 657 -34.75 -19.82 -5.94
N PRO A 658 -34.00 -20.74 -6.59
CA PRO A 658 -34.22 -21.07 -8.00
C PRO A 658 -35.63 -21.60 -8.30
N LYS A 659 -36.37 -22.08 -7.29
CA LYS A 659 -37.78 -22.50 -7.40
C LYS A 659 -38.77 -21.34 -7.25
N ALA A 660 -38.28 -20.09 -7.20
CA ALA A 660 -39.05 -18.87 -6.98
C ALA A 660 -39.76 -18.78 -5.61
N GLU A 661 -39.27 -19.51 -4.61
CA GLU A 661 -39.71 -19.35 -3.21
C GLU A 661 -38.99 -18.14 -2.62
N GLN A 662 -39.73 -17.24 -1.97
CA GLN A 662 -39.16 -16.04 -1.35
C GLN A 662 -39.22 -16.14 0.17
N PHE A 663 -38.08 -15.92 0.81
CA PHE A 663 -37.91 -15.90 2.26
C PHE A 663 -37.43 -14.53 2.71
N ILE A 664 -38.08 -13.97 3.73
CA ILE A 664 -37.78 -12.63 4.25
C ILE A 664 -37.30 -12.76 5.70
N PHE A 665 -36.00 -12.64 5.90
CA PHE A 665 -35.41 -12.56 7.23
C PHE A 665 -35.41 -11.09 7.67
N ALA A 666 -36.46 -10.67 8.39
CA ALA A 666 -36.56 -9.31 8.91
C ALA A 666 -35.49 -8.98 9.97
N ARG A 667 -35.07 -7.71 10.04
CA ARG A 667 -34.18 -7.22 11.11
C ARG A 667 -34.94 -7.15 12.44
N ILE A 668 -34.24 -7.37 13.54
CA ILE A 668 -34.75 -7.30 14.92
C ILE A 668 -34.33 -5.99 15.59
N THR A 669 -33.15 -5.48 15.25
CA THR A 669 -32.62 -4.24 15.80
C THR A 669 -32.29 -3.23 14.71
N ASN A 670 -32.38 -1.95 15.05
CA ASN A 670 -31.84 -0.86 14.25
C ASN A 670 -30.43 -0.45 14.70
N ASP A 671 -29.93 -1.02 15.79
CA ASP A 671 -28.59 -0.76 16.31
C ASP A 671 -27.56 -1.40 15.38
N LEU A 672 -26.72 -0.55 14.81
CA LEU A 672 -25.63 -1.00 13.96
C LEU A 672 -24.47 -1.52 14.82
N PRO A 673 -23.76 -2.57 14.37
CA PRO A 673 -22.56 -3.02 15.07
C PRO A 673 -21.51 -1.92 15.17
N ILE A 674 -20.75 -1.93 16.26
CA ILE A 674 -19.66 -0.97 16.48
C ILE A 674 -18.63 -1.13 15.35
N GLU A 675 -18.26 -0.01 14.73
CA GLU A 675 -17.24 0.02 13.67
C GLU A 675 -15.86 -0.28 14.28
N PRO A 676 -15.15 -1.32 13.79
CA PRO A 676 -13.85 -1.69 14.32
C PRO A 676 -12.80 -0.63 13.98
N LYS A 677 -11.98 -0.25 14.97
CA LYS A 677 -10.87 0.71 14.76
C LYS A 677 -9.59 -0.01 14.36
N GLU A 678 -8.88 0.52 13.37
CA GLU A 678 -7.57 0.00 12.97
C GLU A 678 -6.55 0.13 14.13
N ILE A 679 -5.82 -0.95 14.40
CA ILE A 679 -4.76 -0.97 15.42
C ILE A 679 -3.41 -1.41 14.82
N LYS A 680 -2.33 -0.96 15.46
CA LYS A 680 -0.98 -1.44 15.15
C LYS A 680 -0.79 -2.90 15.61
N PRO A 681 0.07 -3.67 14.92
CA PRO A 681 0.35 -5.04 15.32
C PRO A 681 0.91 -5.09 16.75
N HIS A 682 0.53 -6.12 17.48
CA HIS A 682 1.09 -6.38 18.80
C HIS A 682 2.38 -7.21 18.66
N PRO A 683 3.43 -7.00 19.48
CA PRO A 683 4.71 -7.69 19.33
C PRO A 683 4.62 -9.22 19.32
N TYR A 684 3.78 -9.79 20.19
CA TYR A 684 3.59 -11.25 20.26
C TYR A 684 3.00 -11.89 18.98
N GLY A 685 2.41 -11.09 18.07
CA GLY A 685 1.75 -11.58 16.86
C GLY A 685 2.54 -11.43 15.58
N VAL A 686 3.75 -10.93 15.67
CA VAL A 686 4.58 -10.71 14.51
C VAL A 686 5.58 -11.84 14.36
N GLU A 687 5.42 -12.57 13.25
CA GLU A 687 6.34 -13.64 12.88
C GLU A 687 7.62 -13.08 12.23
N HIS A 688 8.66 -13.92 12.15
CA HIS A 688 9.98 -13.52 11.68
C HIS A 688 9.97 -12.75 10.34
N GLY A 689 9.24 -13.26 9.34
CA GLY A 689 9.17 -12.63 8.03
C GLY A 689 8.55 -11.23 8.07
N ILE A 690 7.48 -11.06 8.85
CA ILE A 690 6.79 -9.78 9.02
C ILE A 690 7.69 -8.83 9.83
N LEU A 691 8.32 -9.30 10.91
CA LEU A 691 9.22 -8.49 11.73
C LEU A 691 10.41 -7.97 10.91
N THR A 692 10.99 -8.83 10.08
CA THR A 692 12.08 -8.46 9.16
C THR A 692 11.63 -7.41 8.15
N LYS A 693 10.42 -7.55 7.61
CA LYS A 693 9.83 -6.56 6.70
C LYS A 693 9.60 -5.22 7.41
N MET A 694 9.05 -5.26 8.63
CA MET A 694 8.81 -4.08 9.46
C MET A 694 10.11 -3.36 9.82
N LEU A 695 11.14 -4.08 10.23
CA LEU A 695 12.48 -3.55 10.54
C LEU A 695 13.14 -2.86 9.34
N LYS A 696 12.86 -3.32 8.12
CA LYS A 696 13.36 -2.70 6.89
C LYS A 696 12.54 -1.49 6.44
N SER A 697 11.24 -1.46 6.77
CA SER A 697 10.33 -0.39 6.36
C SER A 697 10.14 0.72 7.41
N THR A 698 10.63 0.53 8.63
CA THR A 698 10.44 1.49 9.72
C THR A 698 11.23 2.79 9.52
N GLU A 699 10.65 3.90 9.96
CA GLU A 699 11.33 5.20 10.01
C GLU A 699 12.10 5.42 11.32
N SER A 700 11.97 4.51 12.29
CA SER A 700 12.62 4.61 13.60
C SER A 700 14.13 4.44 13.49
N ARG A 701 14.87 5.37 14.12
CA ARG A 701 16.35 5.37 14.09
C ARG A 701 16.98 4.36 15.04
N THR A 702 16.23 3.89 16.03
CA THR A 702 16.71 2.97 17.06
C THR A 702 15.74 1.81 17.24
N VAL A 703 16.23 0.63 17.63
CA VAL A 703 15.38 -0.55 17.94
C VAL A 703 14.37 -0.19 19.04
N GLN A 704 14.77 0.59 20.04
CA GLN A 704 13.85 1.05 21.09
C GLN A 704 12.70 1.91 20.52
N SER A 705 13.01 2.85 19.61
CA SER A 705 11.99 3.69 18.96
C SER A 705 11.07 2.87 18.06
N PHE A 706 11.63 1.89 17.33
CA PHE A 706 10.89 0.96 16.48
C PHE A 706 9.85 0.18 17.30
N LEU A 707 10.30 -0.45 18.38
CA LEU A 707 9.43 -1.20 19.28
C LEU A 707 8.32 -0.32 19.87
N THR A 708 8.61 0.94 20.20
CA THR A 708 7.63 1.87 20.80
C THR A 708 6.64 2.43 19.77
N THR A 709 7.06 2.63 18.52
CA THR A 709 6.30 3.39 17.52
C THR A 709 5.50 2.49 16.60
N ASP A 710 6.03 1.34 16.20
CA ASP A 710 5.39 0.47 15.21
C ASP A 710 4.52 -0.62 15.82
N PHE A 711 4.64 -0.86 17.12
CA PHE A 711 3.82 -1.84 17.84
C PHE A 711 2.82 -1.17 18.77
N SER A 712 1.69 -1.86 18.99
CA SER A 712 0.74 -1.47 20.02
C SER A 712 1.25 -1.86 21.41
N ARG A 713 0.95 -1.03 22.42
CA ARG A 713 1.15 -1.32 23.86
C ARG A 713 2.60 -1.54 24.31
N VAL A 714 3.57 -1.06 23.54
CA VAL A 714 4.98 -1.05 23.94
C VAL A 714 5.40 0.36 24.33
N GLY A 715 5.70 0.56 25.62
CA GLY A 715 6.29 1.79 26.12
C GLY A 715 7.82 1.78 26.06
N ALA A 716 8.46 2.92 26.33
CA ALA A 716 9.92 3.04 26.31
C ALA A 716 10.63 2.11 27.31
N GLY A 717 10.01 1.86 28.48
CA GLY A 717 10.51 0.92 29.49
C GLY A 717 10.45 -0.53 29.01
N THR A 718 9.28 -0.97 28.52
CA THR A 718 9.08 -2.30 27.94
C THR A 718 10.00 -2.54 26.74
N ALA A 719 10.19 -1.54 25.87
CA ALA A 719 11.14 -1.64 24.76
C ALA A 719 12.58 -1.86 25.22
N LYS A 720 13.00 -1.20 26.32
CA LYS A 720 14.33 -1.39 26.93
C LYS A 720 14.47 -2.79 27.52
N GLU A 721 13.44 -3.30 28.17
CA GLU A 721 13.41 -4.67 28.71
C GLU A 721 13.51 -5.72 27.60
N ILE A 722 12.73 -5.57 26.51
CA ILE A 722 12.81 -6.44 25.32
C ILE A 722 14.23 -6.46 24.75
N CYS A 723 14.85 -5.29 24.58
CA CYS A 723 16.22 -5.21 24.06
C CYS A 723 17.22 -5.88 25.02
N SER A 724 17.06 -5.68 26.33
CA SER A 724 17.92 -6.29 27.35
C SER A 724 17.84 -7.82 27.33
N LYS A 725 16.63 -8.39 27.26
CA LYS A 725 16.42 -9.84 27.18
C LYS A 725 16.90 -10.44 25.86
N ALA A 726 16.76 -9.69 24.77
CA ALA A 726 17.31 -10.06 23.47
C ALA A 726 18.85 -9.97 23.38
N GLY A 727 19.53 -9.36 24.37
CA GLY A 727 20.96 -9.07 24.30
C GLY A 727 21.31 -8.06 23.20
N LEU A 728 20.40 -7.12 22.92
CA LEU A 728 20.55 -6.08 21.90
C LEU A 728 20.68 -4.70 22.54
N LEU A 729 21.52 -3.85 21.96
CA LEU A 729 21.65 -2.46 22.42
C LEU A 729 20.45 -1.64 21.91
N THR A 730 19.85 -0.84 22.79
CA THR A 730 18.63 -0.06 22.49
C THR A 730 18.83 0.97 21.38
N ASN A 731 20.06 1.43 21.17
CA ASN A 731 20.45 2.43 20.19
C ASN A 731 20.88 1.83 18.82
N MET A 732 20.86 0.51 18.66
CA MET A 732 21.11 -0.13 17.36
C MET A 732 20.08 0.37 16.34
N LYS A 733 20.48 0.46 15.07
CA LYS A 733 19.56 0.82 14.00
C LYS A 733 18.73 -0.42 13.59
N PRO A 734 17.41 -0.29 13.41
CA PRO A 734 16.56 -1.39 12.94
C PRO A 734 17.03 -2.02 11.61
N SER A 735 17.58 -1.22 10.71
CA SER A 735 18.12 -1.65 9.41
C SER A 735 19.33 -2.58 9.50
N ASP A 736 20.08 -2.50 10.60
CA ASP A 736 21.37 -3.16 10.76
C ASP A 736 21.22 -4.50 11.50
N LEU A 737 19.99 -4.87 11.90
CA LEU A 737 19.70 -6.14 12.53
C LEU A 737 19.81 -7.29 11.51
N THR A 738 20.72 -8.22 11.77
CA THR A 738 20.87 -9.46 11.00
C THR A 738 19.75 -10.43 11.35
N HIS A 739 19.57 -11.49 10.55
CA HIS A 739 18.62 -12.57 10.84
C HIS A 739 18.76 -13.10 12.29
N ALA A 740 19.99 -13.35 12.73
CA ALA A 740 20.26 -13.82 14.09
C ALA A 740 19.86 -12.80 15.18
N HIS A 741 19.96 -11.49 14.90
CA HIS A 741 19.46 -10.47 15.81
C HIS A 741 17.93 -10.43 15.84
N VAL A 742 17.26 -10.67 14.72
CA VAL A 742 15.79 -10.73 14.65
C VAL A 742 15.26 -11.92 15.46
N ASP A 743 15.90 -13.09 15.38
CA ASP A 743 15.55 -14.26 16.20
C ASP A 743 15.66 -13.96 17.69
N LYS A 744 16.78 -13.35 18.11
CA LYS A 744 16.99 -12.89 19.49
C LYS A 744 15.94 -11.86 19.93
N LEU A 745 15.56 -10.94 19.03
CA LEU A 745 14.54 -9.94 19.31
C LEU A 745 13.16 -10.59 19.52
N ILE A 746 12.80 -11.60 18.73
CA ILE A 746 11.56 -12.37 18.90
C ILE A 746 11.57 -13.12 20.24
N GLN A 747 12.70 -13.73 20.59
CA GLN A 747 12.86 -14.39 21.88
C GLN A 747 12.71 -13.39 23.04
N GLY A 748 13.38 -12.24 22.96
CA GLY A 748 13.25 -11.16 23.95
C GLY A 748 11.82 -10.60 24.05
N ILE A 749 11.08 -10.54 22.94
CA ILE A 749 9.65 -10.19 22.96
C ILE A 749 8.86 -11.23 23.76
N LYS A 750 9.06 -12.53 23.52
CA LYS A 750 8.34 -13.61 24.21
C LYS A 750 8.63 -13.66 25.71
N GLU A 751 9.86 -13.32 26.12
CA GLU A 751 10.28 -13.33 27.52
C GLU A 751 9.85 -12.06 28.29
N THR A 752 9.53 -10.97 27.61
CA THR A 752 9.02 -9.74 28.23
C THR A 752 7.51 -9.81 28.44
N SER A 753 7.02 -9.33 29.57
CA SER A 753 5.58 -9.16 29.84
C SER A 753 5.09 -7.86 29.20
N ILE A 754 4.21 -7.96 28.19
CA ILE A 754 3.66 -6.83 27.44
C ILE A 754 2.16 -6.75 27.68
N ILE A 755 1.64 -5.53 27.81
CA ILE A 755 0.22 -5.28 28.01
C ILE A 755 -0.57 -5.70 26.75
N SER A 756 -1.67 -6.43 26.95
CA SER A 756 -2.57 -6.85 25.88
C SER A 756 -3.02 -5.70 24.95
N PRO A 757 -3.19 -5.96 23.64
CA PRO A 757 -3.65 -4.99 22.65
C PRO A 757 -5.03 -4.41 22.99
N SER A 758 -5.35 -3.25 22.40
CA SER A 758 -6.69 -2.65 22.57
C SER A 758 -7.76 -3.52 21.93
N THR A 759 -8.92 -3.56 22.57
CA THR A 759 -10.07 -4.39 22.16
C THR A 759 -11.03 -3.65 21.24
N ASP A 760 -10.84 -2.34 21.07
CA ASP A 760 -11.65 -1.46 20.20
C ASP A 760 -11.55 -1.79 18.70
N CYS A 761 -10.65 -2.71 18.33
CA CYS A 761 -10.51 -3.23 16.99
C CYS A 761 -11.46 -4.40 16.68
N LEU A 762 -12.21 -4.87 17.67
CA LEU A 762 -13.15 -5.97 17.53
C LEU A 762 -14.57 -5.42 17.39
N SER A 763 -15.39 -6.13 16.60
CA SER A 763 -16.82 -5.87 16.47
C SER A 763 -17.58 -7.16 16.82
N PRO A 764 -17.71 -7.51 18.12
CA PRO A 764 -18.53 -8.64 18.54
C PRO A 764 -20.01 -8.42 18.20
N ILE A 765 -20.81 -9.49 18.27
CA ILE A 765 -22.26 -9.41 18.09
C ILE A 765 -22.91 -8.86 19.36
N GLY A 766 -22.45 -9.31 20.53
CA GLY A 766 -23.02 -8.98 21.84
C GLY A 766 -24.01 -10.06 22.32
N GLU A 767 -24.09 -10.23 23.65
CA GLU A 767 -24.91 -11.27 24.29
C GLU A 767 -26.38 -11.16 23.88
N GLU A 768 -26.97 -9.97 24.04
CA GLU A 768 -28.39 -9.74 23.78
C GLU A 768 -28.75 -9.97 22.31
N LEU A 769 -27.94 -9.44 21.39
CA LEU A 769 -28.18 -9.57 19.95
C LEU A 769 -27.99 -11.02 19.47
N MET A 770 -27.04 -11.75 20.05
CA MET A 770 -26.81 -13.16 19.73
C MET A 770 -27.95 -14.06 20.25
N GLU A 771 -28.53 -13.73 21.41
CA GLU A 771 -29.72 -14.43 21.92
C GLU A 771 -30.96 -14.14 21.05
N LYS A 772 -31.23 -12.87 20.73
CA LYS A 772 -32.34 -12.46 19.84
C LYS A 772 -32.23 -13.10 18.46
N GLY A 773 -31.04 -13.15 17.90
CA GLY A 773 -30.79 -13.81 16.61
C GLY A 773 -31.14 -15.30 16.61
N LEU A 774 -30.91 -16.01 17.73
CA LEU A 774 -31.33 -17.41 17.89
C LEU A 774 -32.84 -17.56 18.09
N ARG A 775 -33.44 -16.73 18.95
CA ARG A 775 -34.88 -16.76 19.25
C ARG A 775 -35.73 -16.61 18.01
N LYS A 776 -35.30 -15.76 17.08
CA LYS A 776 -35.98 -15.53 15.82
C LYS A 776 -36.05 -16.78 14.95
N GLU A 777 -34.96 -17.54 14.85
CA GLU A 777 -34.80 -18.59 13.82
C GLU A 777 -35.03 -20.01 14.35
N ILE A 778 -35.04 -20.18 15.67
CA ILE A 778 -35.15 -21.48 16.35
C ILE A 778 -36.18 -21.35 17.46
N ASN A 779 -37.22 -22.19 17.41
CA ASN A 779 -38.19 -22.28 18.50
C ASN A 779 -37.70 -23.22 19.59
N ALA A 780 -37.46 -22.66 20.77
CA ALA A 780 -36.93 -23.36 21.92
C ALA A 780 -37.55 -22.81 23.21
N GLU A 781 -37.52 -23.63 24.27
CA GLU A 781 -38.07 -23.27 25.58
C GLU A 781 -37.11 -22.40 26.41
N PHE A 782 -35.82 -22.47 26.09
CA PHE A 782 -34.76 -21.81 26.85
C PHE A 782 -33.67 -21.30 25.92
N TYR A 783 -33.24 -20.05 26.16
CA TYR A 783 -32.15 -19.41 25.46
C TYR A 783 -31.16 -18.83 26.45
N THR A 784 -29.89 -18.83 26.07
CA THR A 784 -28.88 -18.04 26.77
C THR A 784 -27.73 -17.71 25.86
N ALA A 785 -27.17 -16.51 26.01
CA ALA A 785 -25.91 -16.12 25.40
C ALA A 785 -24.89 -15.67 26.47
N VAL A 786 -23.61 -15.79 26.13
CA VAL A 786 -22.47 -15.28 26.89
C VAL A 786 -21.42 -14.76 25.91
N SER A 787 -20.92 -13.55 26.15
CA SER A 787 -19.86 -12.89 25.41
C SER A 787 -18.69 -12.71 26.37
N ARG A 788 -17.59 -13.41 26.11
CA ARG A 788 -16.44 -13.40 27.01
C ARG A 788 -15.71 -12.07 26.91
N LYS A 789 -14.97 -11.75 27.96
CA LYS A 789 -14.00 -10.65 27.90
C LYS A 789 -12.98 -10.93 26.79
N PRO A 790 -12.58 -9.92 26.03
CA PRO A 790 -11.58 -10.08 24.99
C PRO A 790 -10.30 -10.71 25.55
N SER A 791 -9.80 -11.71 24.83
CA SER A 791 -8.56 -12.41 25.10
C SER A 791 -7.60 -12.24 23.94
N VAL A 792 -6.38 -12.77 24.07
CA VAL A 792 -5.30 -12.56 23.10
C VAL A 792 -4.65 -13.88 22.80
N TYR A 793 -4.49 -14.22 21.52
CA TYR A 793 -3.73 -15.38 21.08
C TYR A 793 -2.63 -14.87 20.15
N LYS A 794 -1.37 -15.27 20.35
CA LYS A 794 -0.22 -14.71 19.60
C LYS A 794 -0.32 -13.18 19.41
N GLY A 795 -0.61 -12.39 20.45
CA GLY A 795 -0.75 -10.93 20.31
C GLY A 795 -1.95 -10.41 19.51
N ILE A 796 -2.83 -11.28 19.01
CA ILE A 796 -4.00 -10.90 18.23
C ILE A 796 -5.22 -10.96 19.15
N PRO A 797 -5.95 -9.84 19.34
CA PRO A 797 -7.13 -9.82 20.17
C PRO A 797 -8.26 -10.63 19.53
N PHE A 798 -9.02 -11.33 20.37
CA PHE A 798 -10.21 -12.06 19.98
C PHE A 798 -11.26 -12.07 21.09
N VAL A 799 -12.53 -12.21 20.72
CA VAL A 799 -13.66 -12.43 21.64
C VAL A 799 -14.36 -13.70 21.22
N ILE A 800 -14.78 -14.50 22.21
CA ILE A 800 -15.61 -15.67 22.01
C ILE A 800 -17.00 -15.38 22.55
N GLU A 801 -18.01 -15.67 21.74
CA GLU A 801 -19.41 -15.57 22.11
C GLU A 801 -20.06 -16.94 21.89
N VAL A 802 -20.84 -17.38 22.86
CA VAL A 802 -21.54 -18.65 22.83
C VAL A 802 -22.99 -18.41 23.13
N SER A 803 -23.87 -19.07 22.39
CA SER A 803 -25.29 -19.07 22.69
C SER A 803 -25.91 -20.46 22.50
N ILE A 804 -26.92 -20.75 23.33
CA ILE A 804 -27.59 -22.05 23.42
C ILE A 804 -29.10 -21.82 23.31
N ALA A 805 -29.76 -22.63 22.49
CA ALA A 805 -31.22 -22.80 22.45
C ALA A 805 -31.57 -24.26 22.79
N TYR A 806 -32.42 -24.50 23.80
CA TYR A 806 -32.76 -25.84 24.30
C TYR A 806 -34.28 -26.11 24.28
N GLY A 807 -34.67 -27.29 23.81
CA GLY A 807 -36.07 -27.75 23.76
C GLY A 807 -36.84 -27.18 22.57
N GLY A 808 -38.17 -27.14 22.67
CA GLY A 808 -39.07 -26.70 21.60
C GLY A 808 -39.14 -27.73 20.46
N ASP A 809 -39.21 -27.24 19.23
CA ASP A 809 -39.39 -28.07 18.01
C ASP A 809 -38.08 -28.71 17.51
N GLN A 810 -37.09 -28.78 18.38
CA GLN A 810 -35.79 -29.37 18.08
C GLN A 810 -35.82 -30.89 18.28
N PRO A 811 -35.16 -31.69 17.42
CA PRO A 811 -35.13 -33.14 17.56
C PRO A 811 -34.62 -33.57 18.94
N SER A 812 -35.42 -34.39 19.63
CA SER A 812 -35.07 -34.92 20.96
C SER A 812 -33.96 -35.97 20.89
N GLU A 813 -33.85 -36.68 19.76
CA GLU A 813 -32.87 -37.72 19.47
C GLU A 813 -31.83 -37.25 18.44
N GLY A 814 -30.58 -37.72 18.58
CA GLY A 814 -29.48 -37.36 17.69
C GLY A 814 -28.48 -36.35 18.27
N ALA A 815 -27.46 -36.01 17.47
CA ALA A 815 -26.42 -35.05 17.87
C ALA A 815 -26.95 -33.61 17.85
N ILE A 816 -26.41 -32.77 18.74
CA ILE A 816 -26.77 -31.35 18.76
C ILE A 816 -26.46 -30.65 17.43
N ASN A 817 -27.22 -29.60 17.14
CA ASN A 817 -26.94 -28.72 16.02
C ASN A 817 -25.86 -27.70 16.40
N LEU A 818 -24.69 -27.76 15.76
CA LEU A 818 -23.55 -26.88 16.07
C LEU A 818 -23.37 -25.81 14.98
N LEU A 819 -23.69 -24.57 15.32
CA LEU A 819 -23.48 -23.41 14.46
C LEU A 819 -22.12 -22.77 14.79
N ARG A 820 -21.29 -22.56 13.77
CA ARG A 820 -19.92 -22.07 13.91
C ARG A 820 -19.76 -20.77 13.15
N TYR A 821 -19.21 -19.76 13.79
CA TYR A 821 -19.05 -18.44 13.20
C TYR A 821 -17.65 -17.88 13.41
N ALA A 822 -17.13 -17.18 12.39
CA ALA A 822 -15.93 -16.37 12.49
C ALA A 822 -16.20 -14.99 11.87
N ASN A 823 -15.99 -13.92 12.62
CA ASN A 823 -16.25 -12.53 12.18
C ASN A 823 -17.64 -12.35 11.52
N LYS A 824 -18.69 -12.86 12.17
CA LYS A 824 -20.10 -12.82 11.69
C LYS A 824 -20.35 -13.56 10.38
N VAL A 825 -19.45 -14.45 9.97
CA VAL A 825 -19.61 -15.34 8.81
C VAL A 825 -19.79 -16.79 9.29
N PRO A 826 -20.82 -17.52 8.81
CA PRO A 826 -21.03 -18.92 9.14
C PRO A 826 -19.99 -19.83 8.48
N LEU A 827 -19.58 -20.89 9.20
CA LEU A 827 -18.64 -21.91 8.75
C LEU A 827 -19.37 -23.24 8.60
N LEU A 828 -19.70 -23.62 7.36
CA LEU A 828 -20.53 -24.80 7.08
C LEU A 828 -19.71 -26.07 6.88
N TYR A 829 -18.53 -25.98 6.25
CA TYR A 829 -17.77 -27.16 5.86
C TYR A 829 -16.68 -27.53 6.89
N GLN A 830 -16.14 -28.75 6.79
CA GLN A 830 -14.98 -29.23 7.57
C GLN A 830 -15.13 -29.11 9.10
N GLN A 831 -16.33 -29.37 9.63
CA GLN A 831 -16.63 -29.23 11.04
C GLN A 831 -15.67 -30.00 11.97
N GLY A 832 -15.29 -31.23 11.61
CA GLY A 832 -14.44 -32.09 12.43
C GLY A 832 -13.00 -31.59 12.68
N ALA A 833 -12.46 -30.75 11.79
CA ALA A 833 -11.08 -30.28 11.87
C ALA A 833 -10.89 -29.05 12.80
N GLY A 834 -11.98 -28.34 13.10
CA GLY A 834 -11.94 -27.01 13.70
C GLY A 834 -11.80 -26.97 15.23
N ALA A 835 -11.23 -25.87 15.73
CA ALA A 835 -11.07 -25.60 17.17
C ALA A 835 -12.41 -25.61 17.94
N ILE A 836 -13.48 -25.10 17.34
CA ILE A 836 -14.82 -25.06 17.96
C ILE A 836 -15.31 -26.48 18.24
N PHE A 837 -15.30 -27.36 17.24
CA PHE A 837 -15.77 -28.74 17.36
C PHE A 837 -14.99 -29.51 18.44
N LYS A 838 -13.65 -29.39 18.44
CA LYS A 838 -12.79 -29.99 19.48
C LYS A 838 -13.10 -29.45 20.88
N SER A 839 -13.44 -28.17 20.98
CA SER A 839 -13.79 -27.54 22.27
C SER A 839 -15.13 -28.04 22.79
N VAL A 840 -16.12 -28.23 21.91
CA VAL A 840 -17.44 -28.76 22.24
C VAL A 840 -17.34 -30.22 22.70
N ILE A 841 -16.64 -31.08 21.96
CA ILE A 841 -16.41 -32.48 22.37
C ILE A 841 -15.67 -32.54 23.71
N GLY A 842 -14.65 -31.70 23.88
CA GLY A 842 -13.83 -31.67 25.08
C GLY A 842 -14.48 -31.00 26.30
N THR A 843 -15.77 -30.66 26.24
CA THR A 843 -16.57 -30.13 27.36
C THR A 843 -17.46 -31.24 27.93
N ALA A 844 -17.54 -31.35 29.24
CA ALA A 844 -18.27 -32.43 29.92
C ALA A 844 -19.79 -32.17 29.97
N TRP A 845 -20.51 -32.37 28.87
CA TRP A 845 -21.95 -32.02 28.79
C TRP A 845 -22.87 -32.84 29.70
N ARG A 846 -22.43 -34.02 30.15
CA ARG A 846 -23.19 -34.86 31.10
C ARG A 846 -23.50 -34.13 32.41
N SER A 847 -22.59 -33.29 32.91
CA SER A 847 -22.84 -32.48 34.11
C SER A 847 -23.88 -31.38 33.90
N TYR A 848 -24.18 -31.02 32.65
CA TYR A 848 -25.17 -30.01 32.28
C TYR A 848 -26.51 -30.62 31.83
N GLY A 849 -26.67 -31.94 31.96
CA GLY A 849 -27.93 -32.63 31.69
C GLY A 849 -28.10 -33.17 30.27
N LEU A 850 -27.08 -33.10 29.41
CA LEU A 850 -27.10 -33.72 28.08
C LEU A 850 -26.40 -35.08 28.08
N GLN A 851 -26.82 -35.98 27.20
CA GLN A 851 -26.10 -37.25 26.98
C GLN A 851 -24.95 -37.01 26.00
N GLN A 852 -23.86 -37.79 26.10
CA GLN A 852 -22.73 -37.67 25.18
C GLN A 852 -21.94 -38.99 25.17
N SER A 853 -21.61 -39.48 23.98
CA SER A 853 -20.72 -40.63 23.79
C SER A 853 -19.26 -40.19 23.66
N SER A 854 -18.30 -41.07 23.96
CA SER A 854 -16.87 -40.72 23.93
C SER A 854 -16.45 -40.24 22.54
N GLY A 855 -15.85 -39.06 22.45
CA GLY A 855 -15.36 -38.49 21.18
C GLY A 855 -16.44 -37.96 20.23
N ALA A 856 -17.72 -37.99 20.62
CA ALA A 856 -18.83 -37.48 19.80
C ALA A 856 -19.38 -36.15 20.34
N LEU A 857 -20.15 -35.45 19.51
CA LEU A 857 -20.97 -34.32 19.96
C LEU A 857 -21.98 -34.80 21.02
N PRO A 858 -22.40 -33.91 21.95
CA PRO A 858 -23.50 -34.24 22.84
C PRO A 858 -24.78 -34.49 22.05
N GLN A 859 -25.73 -35.17 22.69
CA GLN A 859 -27.03 -35.55 22.14
C GLN A 859 -28.15 -34.86 22.91
N GLY A 860 -29.19 -34.47 22.17
CA GLY A 860 -30.41 -33.85 22.69
C GLY A 860 -30.87 -32.64 21.89
N PRO A 861 -32.03 -32.06 22.26
CA PRO A 861 -32.69 -30.96 21.54
C PRO A 861 -32.00 -29.62 21.81
N VAL A 862 -30.77 -29.47 21.31
CA VAL A 862 -29.94 -28.29 21.52
C VAL A 862 -29.35 -27.79 20.21
N THR A 863 -29.48 -26.49 20.01
CA THR A 863 -28.66 -25.74 19.07
C THR A 863 -27.65 -24.91 19.83
N LEU A 864 -26.38 -25.08 19.47
CA LEU A 864 -25.24 -24.41 20.08
C LEU A 864 -24.56 -23.56 19.01
N ALA A 865 -24.50 -22.25 19.23
CA ALA A 865 -23.78 -21.32 18.38
C ALA A 865 -22.50 -20.84 19.06
N VAL A 866 -21.38 -20.87 18.34
CA VAL A 866 -20.08 -20.39 18.81
C VAL A 866 -19.50 -19.42 17.78
N HIS A 867 -19.22 -18.19 18.22
CA HIS A 867 -18.68 -17.12 17.41
C HIS A 867 -17.29 -16.71 17.91
N LEU A 868 -16.34 -16.58 16.97
CA LEU A 868 -15.05 -15.97 17.20
C LEU A 868 -14.96 -14.64 16.43
N ALA A 869 -14.83 -13.53 17.15
CA ALA A 869 -14.52 -12.22 16.58
C ALA A 869 -13.03 -11.92 16.75
N SER A 870 -12.30 -11.68 15.67
CA SER A 870 -10.87 -11.33 15.72
C SER A 870 -10.44 -10.50 14.51
N VAL A 871 -9.40 -9.67 14.67
CA VAL A 871 -8.77 -8.92 13.57
C VAL A 871 -8.25 -9.87 12.49
N TRP A 872 -7.77 -11.04 12.90
CA TRP A 872 -7.29 -12.08 12.00
C TRP A 872 -7.76 -13.43 12.55
N PRO A 873 -8.85 -14.01 12.05
CA PRO A 873 -9.25 -15.35 12.48
C PRO A 873 -8.25 -16.39 11.94
N PRO A 874 -7.75 -17.30 12.78
CA PRO A 874 -6.77 -18.27 12.34
C PRO A 874 -7.47 -19.42 11.61
N PHE A 875 -7.52 -19.38 10.29
CA PHE A 875 -8.07 -20.48 9.49
C PHE A 875 -7.04 -21.59 9.25
N THR A 876 -7.52 -22.83 9.11
CA THR A 876 -6.67 -24.01 8.79
C THR A 876 -6.26 -24.08 7.33
N SER A 877 -7.05 -23.46 6.45
CA SER A 877 -6.89 -23.46 4.99
C SER A 877 -7.31 -22.11 4.42
N GLU A 878 -6.90 -21.85 3.18
CA GLU A 878 -7.26 -20.66 2.40
C GLU A 878 -8.77 -20.59 2.08
N SER A 879 -9.48 -21.73 2.15
CA SER A 879 -10.94 -21.80 1.98
C SER A 879 -11.72 -21.20 3.16
N LYS A 880 -11.08 -20.93 4.31
CA LYS A 880 -11.68 -20.30 5.49
C LYS A 880 -12.84 -21.07 6.15
N GLU A 881 -12.88 -22.39 6.01
CA GLU A 881 -14.00 -23.24 6.52
C GLU A 881 -13.84 -23.73 7.98
N SER A 882 -12.62 -23.70 8.51
CA SER A 882 -12.38 -24.13 9.89
C SER A 882 -11.28 -23.34 10.58
N LEU A 883 -11.44 -23.16 11.90
CA LEU A 883 -10.50 -22.45 12.76
C LEU A 883 -9.41 -23.38 13.29
N ALA A 884 -8.16 -22.92 13.28
CA ALA A 884 -7.00 -23.64 13.78
C ALA A 884 -7.03 -23.77 15.31
N SER A 885 -6.50 -24.90 15.79
CA SER A 885 -6.59 -25.36 17.19
C SER A 885 -5.53 -24.72 18.11
N TYR A 886 -5.62 -23.42 18.36
CA TYR A 886 -4.74 -22.74 19.33
C TYR A 886 -5.19 -22.98 20.78
N PRO A 887 -4.28 -23.28 21.73
CA PRO A 887 -4.63 -23.54 23.14
C PRO A 887 -5.42 -22.42 23.80
N GLU A 888 -5.05 -21.16 23.55
CA GLU A 888 -5.69 -19.97 24.11
C GLU A 888 -7.13 -19.83 23.62
N ILE A 889 -7.37 -20.10 22.33
CA ILE A 889 -8.70 -20.07 21.72
C ILE A 889 -9.56 -21.22 22.27
N ILE A 890 -9.03 -22.44 22.31
CA ILE A 890 -9.74 -23.62 22.85
C ILE A 890 -10.13 -23.39 24.31
N LYS A 891 -9.21 -22.83 25.11
CA LYS A 891 -9.47 -22.52 26.52
C LYS A 891 -10.64 -21.56 26.67
N GLU A 892 -10.62 -20.43 25.96
CA GLU A 892 -11.70 -19.44 26.07
C GLU A 892 -13.04 -19.95 25.50
N ILE A 893 -13.02 -20.75 24.43
CA ILE A 893 -14.23 -21.42 23.95
C ILE A 893 -14.78 -22.35 25.04
N LYS A 894 -13.96 -23.19 25.65
CA LYS A 894 -14.41 -24.09 26.73
C LYS A 894 -14.99 -23.31 27.92
N LEU A 895 -14.38 -22.20 28.33
CA LEU A 895 -14.89 -21.37 29.42
C LEU A 895 -16.26 -20.77 29.07
N ALA A 896 -16.43 -20.25 27.85
CA ALA A 896 -17.72 -19.74 27.37
C ALA A 896 -18.80 -20.85 27.33
N LEU A 897 -18.44 -22.03 26.81
CA LEU A 897 -19.33 -23.20 26.78
C LEU A 897 -19.75 -23.64 28.20
N GLN A 898 -18.82 -23.62 29.16
CA GLN A 898 -19.11 -23.95 30.55
C GLN A 898 -20.04 -22.93 31.21
N ASP A 899 -19.86 -21.63 30.93
CA ASP A 899 -20.73 -20.57 31.47
C ASP A 899 -22.18 -20.74 30.98
N CYS A 900 -22.38 -20.95 29.68
CA CYS A 900 -23.70 -21.29 29.12
C CYS A 900 -24.21 -22.65 29.62
N GLY A 901 -23.34 -23.65 29.71
CA GLY A 901 -23.65 -25.00 30.17
C GLY A 901 -24.19 -25.03 31.61
N ARG A 902 -23.66 -24.21 32.51
CA ARG A 902 -24.18 -24.07 33.89
C ARG A 902 -25.61 -23.50 33.90
N LYS A 903 -25.88 -22.48 33.08
CA LYS A 903 -27.23 -21.89 32.94
C LYS A 903 -28.22 -22.91 32.37
N LEU A 904 -27.79 -23.65 31.33
CA LEU A 904 -28.56 -24.75 30.75
C LEU A 904 -28.85 -25.85 31.78
N GLY A 905 -27.83 -26.32 32.50
CA GLY A 905 -27.97 -27.38 33.50
C GLY A 905 -28.96 -27.01 34.62
N SER A 906 -28.98 -25.74 35.05
CA SER A 906 -29.98 -25.24 36.00
C SER A 906 -31.40 -25.38 35.45
N TYR A 907 -31.62 -25.00 34.18
CA TYR A 907 -32.90 -25.13 33.50
C TYR A 907 -33.32 -26.60 33.32
N VAL A 908 -32.42 -27.44 32.80
CA VAL A 908 -32.69 -28.88 32.58
C VAL A 908 -33.00 -29.60 33.88
N ASN A 909 -32.28 -29.31 34.97
CA ASN A 909 -32.55 -29.89 36.28
C ASN A 909 -33.90 -29.43 36.83
N LYS A 910 -34.27 -28.16 36.64
CA LYS A 910 -35.60 -27.65 36.99
C LYS A 910 -36.70 -28.37 36.18
N LYS A 911 -36.52 -28.56 34.87
CA LYS A 911 -37.44 -29.30 34.00
C LYS A 911 -37.58 -30.77 34.43
N ARG A 912 -36.47 -31.46 34.71
CA ARG A 912 -36.48 -32.83 35.24
C ARG A 912 -37.22 -32.93 36.57
N LYS A 913 -37.06 -31.96 37.47
CA LYS A 913 -37.77 -31.90 38.76
C LYS A 913 -39.29 -31.74 38.55
N ILE A 914 -39.71 -30.86 37.64
CA ILE A 914 -41.12 -30.67 37.29
C ILE A 914 -41.71 -31.95 36.70
N TYR A 915 -41.01 -32.58 35.74
CA TYR A 915 -41.48 -33.83 35.12
C TYR A 915 -41.56 -35.01 36.11
N ALA A 916 -40.57 -35.14 36.99
CA ALA A 916 -40.60 -36.16 38.05
C ALA A 916 -41.78 -35.94 39.01
N GLU A 917 -42.11 -34.68 39.31
CA GLU A 917 -43.27 -34.33 40.13
C GLU A 917 -44.60 -34.60 39.42
N GLN A 918 -44.70 -34.28 38.13
CA GLN A 918 -45.85 -34.60 37.29
C GLN A 918 -46.07 -36.11 37.21
N LYS A 919 -45.01 -36.90 37.01
CA LYS A 919 -45.10 -38.37 36.96
C LYS A 919 -45.56 -38.96 38.30
N LYS A 920 -45.04 -38.44 39.42
CA LYS A 920 -45.50 -38.84 40.77
C LYS A 920 -46.97 -38.49 40.99
N ARG A 921 -47.40 -37.28 40.60
CA ARG A 921 -48.80 -36.86 40.69
C ARG A 921 -49.70 -37.75 39.84
N GLY A 922 -49.32 -38.03 38.60
CA GLY A 922 -50.06 -38.92 37.70
C GLY A 922 -50.17 -40.35 38.24
N PHE A 923 -49.12 -40.89 38.89
CA PHE A 923 -49.24 -42.17 39.58
C PHE A 923 -50.25 -42.11 40.73
N ILE A 924 -50.17 -41.09 41.59
CA ILE A 924 -51.11 -40.94 42.72
C ILE A 924 -52.54 -40.80 42.20
N GLU A 925 -52.79 -39.96 41.19
CA GLU A 925 -54.10 -39.79 40.56
C GLU A 925 -54.64 -41.10 39.97
N LYS A 926 -53.79 -41.94 39.39
CA LYS A 926 -54.16 -43.27 38.90
C LYS A 926 -54.53 -44.24 40.03
N TYR A 927 -53.91 -44.13 41.20
CA TYR A 927 -54.21 -44.99 42.36
C TYR A 927 -55.38 -44.50 43.21
N ILE A 928 -55.72 -43.21 43.18
CA ILE A 928 -56.84 -42.64 43.97
C ILE A 928 -58.15 -43.44 43.79
N PRO A 929 -58.62 -43.75 42.56
CA PRO A 929 -59.84 -44.52 42.38
C PRO A 929 -59.81 -45.90 43.04
N HIS A 930 -58.68 -46.62 42.93
CA HIS A 930 -58.52 -47.95 43.54
C HIS A 930 -58.48 -47.90 45.07
N VAL A 931 -57.89 -46.85 45.64
CA VAL A 931 -57.90 -46.62 47.10
C VAL A 931 -59.32 -46.29 47.57
N CYS A 932 -60.07 -45.47 46.81
CA CYS A 932 -61.46 -45.16 47.11
C CYS A 932 -62.36 -46.40 47.04
N GLU A 933 -62.16 -47.27 46.05
CA GLU A 933 -62.88 -48.54 45.89
C GLU A 933 -62.59 -49.49 47.07
N ALA A 934 -61.31 -49.71 47.40
CA ALA A 934 -60.93 -50.55 48.53
C ALA A 934 -61.48 -50.02 49.87
N LEU A 935 -61.49 -48.70 50.08
CA LEU A 935 -62.07 -48.06 51.27
C LEU A 935 -63.60 -48.18 51.30
N ALA A 936 -64.27 -48.08 50.14
CA ALA A 936 -65.71 -48.24 50.05
C ALA A 936 -66.12 -49.68 50.39
N ASP A 937 -65.36 -50.67 49.93
CA ASP A 937 -65.58 -52.10 50.24
C ASP A 937 -65.33 -52.41 51.72
N LEU A 938 -64.21 -51.93 52.29
CA LEU A 938 -63.85 -52.17 53.69
C LEU A 938 -64.84 -51.55 54.68
N LEU A 939 -65.33 -50.35 54.39
CA LEU A 939 -66.19 -49.57 55.29
C LEU A 939 -67.68 -49.65 54.93
N LYS A 940 -68.06 -50.42 53.90
CA LYS A 940 -69.43 -50.54 53.36
C LYS A 940 -70.08 -49.18 53.06
N LEU A 941 -69.33 -48.29 52.40
CA LEU A 941 -69.77 -46.93 52.11
C LEU A 941 -70.65 -46.86 50.86
N THR A 942 -71.50 -45.82 50.76
CA THR A 942 -72.33 -45.61 49.57
C THR A 942 -71.48 -45.06 48.41
N LYS A 943 -71.90 -45.26 47.15
CA LYS A 943 -71.22 -44.69 45.97
C LYS A 943 -71.00 -43.17 46.08
N LYS A 944 -71.92 -42.46 46.73
CA LYS A 944 -71.84 -41.01 46.94
C LYS A 944 -70.71 -40.62 47.90
N ASP A 945 -70.44 -41.45 48.91
CA ASP A 945 -69.33 -41.24 49.85
C ASP A 945 -67.98 -41.58 49.21
N GLN A 946 -67.94 -42.59 48.33
CA GLN A 946 -66.75 -42.94 47.55
C GLN A 946 -66.30 -41.78 46.65
N GLU A 947 -67.23 -41.13 45.94
CA GLU A 947 -66.93 -39.94 45.12
C GLU A 947 -66.41 -38.79 45.99
N LYS A 948 -67.03 -38.56 47.15
CA LYS A 948 -66.63 -37.51 48.10
C LYS A 948 -65.22 -37.73 48.67
N ILE A 949 -64.85 -38.99 48.94
CA ILE A 949 -63.48 -39.36 49.37
C ILE A 949 -62.49 -39.11 48.23
N GLY A 950 -62.85 -39.45 46.99
CA GLY A 950 -62.02 -39.19 45.81
C GLY A 950 -61.75 -37.70 45.59
N GLU A 951 -62.78 -36.85 45.75
CA GLU A 951 -62.63 -35.39 45.69
C GLU A 951 -61.75 -34.86 46.83
N ASN A 952 -61.94 -35.33 48.06
CA ASN A 952 -61.11 -34.94 49.20
C ASN A 952 -59.64 -35.33 49.00
N LEU A 953 -59.36 -36.54 48.50
CA LEU A 953 -58.00 -36.98 48.22
C LEU A 953 -57.33 -36.16 47.10
N LYS A 954 -58.10 -35.77 46.08
CA LYS A 954 -57.63 -34.84 45.03
C LYS A 954 -57.32 -33.45 45.61
N GLN A 955 -58.19 -32.91 46.47
CA GLN A 955 -57.95 -31.61 47.13
C GLN A 955 -56.72 -31.65 48.05
N ILE A 956 -56.51 -32.75 48.79
CA ILE A 956 -55.32 -32.95 49.63
C ILE A 956 -54.06 -32.99 48.76
N LEU A 957 -54.11 -33.72 47.64
CA LEU A 957 -53.00 -33.80 46.69
C LEU A 957 -52.61 -32.41 46.17
N GLU A 958 -53.59 -31.58 45.82
CA GLU A 958 -53.36 -30.21 45.35
C GLU A 958 -52.83 -29.29 46.43
N LYS A 959 -53.37 -29.37 47.65
CA LYS A 959 -52.94 -28.56 48.80
C LYS A 959 -51.49 -28.86 49.21
N HIS A 960 -51.08 -30.12 49.15
CA HIS A 960 -49.78 -30.56 49.67
C HIS A 960 -48.64 -30.43 48.65
N ARG A 961 -48.95 -30.47 47.34
CA ARG A 961 -47.94 -30.42 46.26
C ARG A 961 -48.00 -29.18 45.38
N GLY A 962 -49.04 -28.34 45.52
CA GLY A 962 -49.20 -27.08 44.79
C GLY A 962 -49.67 -27.24 43.34
N GLN A 963 -49.78 -26.11 42.62
CA GLN A 963 -50.14 -26.09 41.20
C GLN A 963 -48.96 -26.50 40.30
N LEU A 964 -49.24 -27.31 39.28
CA LEU A 964 -48.27 -27.70 38.26
C LEU A 964 -47.85 -26.47 37.43
N LYS A 965 -46.56 -26.14 37.45
CA LYS A 965 -45.99 -25.18 36.50
C LYS A 965 -45.91 -25.86 35.13
N LYS A 966 -46.79 -25.47 34.19
CA LYS A 966 -46.63 -25.83 32.78
C LYS A 966 -45.41 -25.11 32.22
N ILE A 967 -44.63 -25.82 31.41
CA ILE A 967 -43.57 -25.22 30.60
C ILE A 967 -44.23 -24.96 29.26
N GLU A 968 -44.56 -23.70 29.00
CA GLU A 968 -45.09 -23.26 27.71
C GLU A 968 -43.96 -22.65 26.89
N ILE A 969 -44.00 -22.91 25.58
CA ILE A 969 -43.10 -22.27 24.63
C ILE A 969 -43.73 -20.90 24.34
N ASP A 970 -43.14 -19.85 24.90
CA ASP A 970 -43.54 -18.47 24.64
C ASP A 970 -42.41 -17.77 23.86
N ASN A 971 -42.54 -17.79 22.53
CA ASN A 971 -41.58 -17.16 21.63
C ASN A 971 -42.30 -16.31 20.58
N PRO A 972 -42.72 -15.07 20.93
CA PRO A 972 -43.43 -14.18 20.00
C PRO A 972 -42.55 -13.69 18.83
N GLU A 973 -41.23 -13.90 18.91
CA GLU A 973 -40.26 -13.50 17.88
C GLU A 973 -40.03 -14.60 16.82
N TYR A 974 -40.62 -15.79 16.98
CA TYR A 974 -40.45 -16.93 16.07
C TYR A 974 -41.42 -16.89 14.88
N ASP A 975 -40.89 -17.24 13.71
CA ASP A 975 -41.66 -17.38 12.47
C ASP A 975 -41.57 -18.84 11.96
N GLU A 976 -42.70 -19.54 11.99
CA GLU A 976 -42.82 -20.97 11.60
C GLU A 976 -42.48 -21.23 10.13
N GLU A 977 -42.78 -20.30 9.22
CA GLU A 977 -42.51 -20.47 7.79
C GLU A 977 -41.02 -20.33 7.49
N LEU A 978 -40.34 -19.37 8.11
CA LEU A 978 -38.89 -19.14 7.94
C LEU A 978 -38.03 -20.24 8.58
N ALA A 979 -38.52 -20.85 9.65
CA ALA A 979 -37.76 -21.85 10.38
C ALA A 979 -37.60 -23.19 9.62
N ASN A 980 -38.51 -23.50 8.70
CA ASN A 980 -38.53 -24.76 7.94
C ASN A 980 -37.63 -24.76 6.68
N ILE A 981 -37.03 -23.62 6.35
CA ILE A 981 -36.12 -23.46 5.22
C ILE A 981 -34.94 -24.45 5.32
N GLY A 982 -34.83 -25.35 4.32
CA GLY A 982 -33.73 -26.31 4.18
C GLY A 982 -33.91 -27.67 4.90
N LYS A 983 -35.07 -27.94 5.53
CA LYS A 983 -35.37 -29.18 6.27
C LYS A 983 -36.32 -30.17 5.56
N GLU A 984 -36.65 -29.93 4.29
CA GLU A 984 -37.74 -30.66 3.59
C GLU A 984 -37.53 -32.18 3.46
N GLU A 985 -36.29 -32.69 3.39
CA GLU A 985 -36.05 -34.15 3.29
C GLU A 985 -36.32 -34.92 4.58
N GLN A 986 -36.38 -34.27 5.76
CA GLN A 986 -36.71 -34.97 7.00
C GLN A 986 -38.20 -35.26 7.15
N LYS A 987 -39.08 -34.42 6.56
CA LYS A 987 -40.53 -34.66 6.61
C LYS A 987 -40.97 -35.78 5.65
N GLU A 988 -40.36 -35.91 4.48
CA GLU A 988 -40.72 -36.98 3.53
C GLU A 988 -40.22 -38.38 3.96
N LEU A 989 -39.23 -38.47 4.85
CA LEU A 989 -38.82 -39.74 5.45
C LEU A 989 -39.65 -40.11 6.68
N ASP A 990 -40.08 -39.12 7.47
CA ASP A 990 -40.92 -39.34 8.66
C ASP A 990 -42.41 -39.60 8.30
N ASP A 991 -42.87 -39.19 7.11
CA ASP A 991 -44.24 -39.49 6.61
C ASP A 991 -44.37 -40.88 5.93
N TYR A 992 -43.26 -41.64 5.82
CA TYR A 992 -43.22 -43.02 5.28
C TYR A 992 -42.95 -44.11 6.35
N GLU A 993 -42.70 -43.74 7.61
CA GLU A 993 -42.73 -44.64 8.79
C GLU A 993 -44.01 -44.43 9.62
#